data_AF-A0A972DW87-F1
#
_entry.id   AF-A0A972DW87-F1
#
_cell.length_a   1.000
_cell.length_b   1.000
_cell.length_c   1.000
_cell.angle_alpha   90.00
_cell.angle_beta   90.00
_cell.angle_gamma   90.00
#
_symmetry.space_group_name_H-M   'P 1'
#
loop_
_entity.id
_entity.type
_entity.pdbx_description
1 polymer ?
#
loop_
_entity_poly.entity_id
_entity_poly.type
_entity_poly.pdbx_seq_one_letter_code
_entity_poly.pdbx_strand_id
1 'polypeptide(L)'
;MRMALLLAWSICLCGSVAFGRDYYVATDGDDANPGTIEKPFATLEKARDAIRQQRSEGATVILRGGKYFRTESFTLTEQDSGQTDHPIVYRAYPGETVQIIGGWQLAATDLVPVLPADPIWNRLDPSARGKCVRSDAVRRYGQQAPLRLELSVDGKLMPLARWPNEGFVRTTSAANDIAFGYDDPRPERWLDAPDAHAVGYWCHGWSNQIVKIAKIDTTNKTITADKTPPYGIRAKKPYYVVNLVEEIDRPDEWYFDREAGSLYLWPPDDFGKGDILISTLDAPIIALKNASHVRLEGLTVEMGVGDGIEVSGGSNVMIERCTVRNMRGNGIEISGTNHGVAHCTIHGIGQTGVGVSGGDRAKLTPGNNVVRHCTIHDFGRWQRTYAPAIRINGVGNIVANNRLYDAPHSAILFNGNEHRIELNEIYGVCYEVDDAGSVYAGRDWGLRGNVIEKNFFHDIESHLTGSNGVHAVYLDDCASGITVIGNVFYRISGRAIMCGGGRDNTIDNNVIARCGSAHFTDRRGKAWIDKDNSWKLLDKIKRYNYTQPPWSERYPRLAHILDNGLEMAKEPEGCIIARNIGWKNERWLEKNCLGACGGFDFYTFQDNIEDQDPKFVDEANLKLALRDDSPAYSIPGFKRIPFEKIGPQESNSKLGGYTIDPAWMAEAMKVFNAPKPKLEFPTRHPDAQWFPEASFGLFLHWGIHSVAGIDPSWSMMKGCPWHGSSDPYKDYNQDQSKYYGLAEKFNPTQYDPDKWMAAAKKAGFTYAVLTTKHHDGYALWPTNFGDFSTKQHMAGRDLLKPYVDACRKHGLKVGFYFSPRDWHYPGYPQAMEYRAEYPLPPAEENFENFKAFYAYTLGQIHELLTRYGRIDLLWFDGMGWSGVGDMRAEQTLAWVRSLQPGIVINPRWSGFGDFATTECTPGKPEHWKPGQWWEACDIWPTGHWGYVPSERFKPLSWVFDRLANCRAWGGNFLCNVGPRPDGTMPDVFYDRCELLAGWMAHSGASVIGAGPAPGEDRANVPITTRDDAWYLHMLPSHEGPVVLSGVPEPRAITLLRTGRTLPCRRQGDDLTIAIPAELRTDLDDVIAVRF
;
A
#
# COMPACT_ATOMS: atom_id res chain seq x y z
N MET A 1 -50.00 -52.13 37.47
CA MET A 1 -49.59 -53.15 36.49
C MET A 1 -49.32 -52.45 35.16
N ARG A 2 -48.03 -52.30 34.76
CA ARG A 2 -47.46 -52.03 33.40
C ARG A 2 -47.97 -50.76 32.64
N MET A 3 -47.20 -49.96 31.88
CA MET A 3 -45.80 -49.90 31.42
C MET A 3 -45.56 -48.54 30.71
N ALA A 4 -44.34 -47.98 30.81
CA ALA A 4 -43.59 -47.13 29.83
C ALA A 4 -44.18 -45.76 29.37
N LEU A 5 -43.47 -44.64 29.18
CA LEU A 5 -42.12 -44.36 28.63
C LEU A 5 -41.71 -42.88 28.88
N LEU A 6 -40.39 -42.58 28.89
CA LEU A 6 -39.73 -41.25 28.95
C LEU A 6 -39.66 -40.57 27.56
N LEU A 7 -39.65 -39.22 27.47
CA LEU A 7 -38.62 -38.45 26.74
C LEU A 7 -38.65 -36.91 26.97
N ALA A 8 -37.45 -36.41 27.31
CA ALA A 8 -36.75 -35.14 27.07
C ALA A 8 -37.49 -33.79 26.80
N TRP A 9 -37.07 -32.77 27.57
CA TRP A 9 -37.19 -31.34 27.28
C TRP A 9 -36.02 -30.85 26.41
N SER A 10 -36.29 -29.92 25.48
CA SER A 10 -35.26 -29.12 24.80
C SER A 10 -35.78 -27.70 24.57
N ILE A 11 -35.03 -26.73 25.09
CA ILE A 11 -35.27 -25.28 25.00
C ILE A 11 -34.67 -24.79 23.68
N CYS A 12 -35.48 -24.14 22.82
CA CYS A 12 -35.00 -23.46 21.62
C CYS A 12 -34.52 -22.05 21.95
N LEU A 13 -33.20 -21.82 21.84
CA LEU A 13 -32.57 -20.50 21.77
C LEU A 13 -32.65 -19.99 20.32
N CYS A 14 -33.20 -18.79 20.14
CA CYS A 14 -33.18 -18.07 18.86
C CYS A 14 -31.77 -17.49 18.64
N GLY A 15 -31.11 -17.92 17.55
CA GLY A 15 -29.76 -17.47 17.17
C GLY A 15 -29.78 -16.07 16.56
N SER A 16 -29.05 -15.16 17.17
CA SER A 16 -28.57 -13.91 16.57
C SER A 16 -27.55 -14.22 15.48
N VAL A 17 -27.66 -13.59 14.31
CA VAL A 17 -26.59 -13.56 13.31
C VAL A 17 -25.55 -12.56 13.83
N ALA A 18 -24.38 -13.04 14.26
CA ALA A 18 -23.30 -12.19 14.71
C ALA A 18 -22.39 -11.82 13.53
N PHE A 19 -21.77 -10.64 13.63
CA PHE A 19 -20.77 -10.13 12.69
C PHE A 19 -19.39 -10.42 13.29
N GLY A 20 -18.39 -10.68 12.43
CA GLY A 20 -17.00 -10.91 12.86
C GLY A 20 -16.53 -9.86 13.87
N ARG A 21 -16.07 -10.33 15.03
CA ARG A 21 -15.82 -9.51 16.22
C ARG A 21 -14.37 -9.02 16.23
N ASP A 22 -14.20 -7.73 16.57
CA ASP A 22 -12.88 -7.17 16.83
C ASP A 22 -12.44 -7.48 18.27
N TYR A 23 -11.21 -7.96 18.43
CA TYR A 23 -10.57 -8.17 19.72
C TYR A 23 -9.35 -7.27 19.85
N TYR A 24 -9.20 -6.63 21.01
CA TYR A 24 -8.05 -5.78 21.31
C TYR A 24 -7.10 -6.48 22.26
N VAL A 25 -5.80 -6.36 21.98
CA VAL A 25 -4.72 -6.91 22.83
C VAL A 25 -3.77 -5.76 23.16
N ALA A 26 -3.45 -5.55 24.44
CA ALA A 26 -2.56 -4.48 24.90
C ALA A 26 -1.58 -5.01 25.96
N THR A 27 -0.38 -4.41 26.04
CA THR A 27 0.64 -4.83 27.01
C THR A 27 0.25 -4.57 28.48
N ASP A 28 -0.70 -3.67 28.70
CA ASP A 28 -1.31 -3.35 29.99
C ASP A 28 -2.74 -3.94 30.15
N GLY A 29 -3.14 -4.84 29.25
CA GLY A 29 -4.42 -5.55 29.30
C GLY A 29 -4.50 -6.64 30.38
N ASP A 30 -5.63 -7.34 30.40
CA ASP A 30 -5.89 -8.49 31.30
C ASP A 30 -6.66 -9.57 30.53
N ASP A 31 -6.25 -10.84 30.61
CA ASP A 31 -6.92 -11.95 29.92
C ASP A 31 -8.27 -12.37 30.55
N ALA A 32 -8.61 -11.78 31.70
CA ALA A 32 -9.96 -11.80 32.26
C ALA A 32 -10.90 -10.78 31.61
N ASN A 33 -10.36 -9.79 30.88
CA ASN A 33 -11.16 -8.77 30.19
C ASN A 33 -11.96 -9.37 29.02
N PRO A 34 -12.98 -8.66 28.52
CA PRO A 34 -13.76 -9.09 27.36
C PRO A 34 -13.08 -8.90 26.00
N GLY A 35 -11.90 -8.27 25.94
CA GLY A 35 -11.18 -8.00 24.69
C GLY A 35 -11.72 -6.80 23.90
N THR A 36 -12.36 -5.84 24.56
CA THR A 36 -12.77 -4.57 23.94
C THR A 36 -11.62 -3.55 23.98
N ILE A 37 -11.75 -2.42 23.28
CA ILE A 37 -10.70 -1.40 23.26
C ILE A 37 -10.43 -0.80 24.66
N GLU A 38 -11.47 -0.66 25.50
CA GLU A 38 -11.36 -0.13 26.87
C GLU A 38 -10.87 -1.19 27.87
N LYS A 39 -11.11 -2.46 27.56
CA LYS A 39 -10.71 -3.61 28.37
C LYS A 39 -10.09 -4.67 27.45
N PRO A 40 -8.85 -4.44 26.98
CA PRO A 40 -8.20 -5.35 26.06
C PRO A 40 -7.72 -6.61 26.77
N PHE A 41 -7.56 -7.69 26.02
CA PHE A 41 -6.81 -8.85 26.48
C PHE A 41 -5.34 -8.48 26.72
N ALA A 42 -4.66 -9.26 27.57
CA ALA A 42 -3.22 -9.12 27.77
C ALA A 42 -2.43 -9.87 26.67
N THR A 43 -2.96 -11.00 26.19
CA THR A 43 -2.21 -11.94 25.34
C THR A 43 -2.84 -12.21 23.98
N LEU A 44 -1.98 -12.53 23.02
CA LEU A 44 -2.35 -13.05 21.70
C LEU A 44 -3.07 -14.41 21.81
N GLU A 45 -2.64 -15.26 22.74
CA GLU A 45 -3.23 -16.56 23.04
C GLU A 45 -4.70 -16.42 23.42
N LYS A 46 -5.01 -15.47 24.30
CA LYS A 46 -6.38 -15.22 24.73
C LYS A 46 -7.27 -14.78 23.57
N ALA A 47 -6.77 -13.89 22.71
CA ALA A 47 -7.49 -13.48 21.51
C ALA A 47 -7.76 -14.65 20.56
N ARG A 48 -6.73 -15.47 20.27
CA ARG A 48 -6.88 -16.71 19.49
C ARG A 48 -7.93 -17.64 20.09
N ASP A 49 -7.86 -17.90 21.39
CA ASP A 49 -8.76 -18.83 22.07
C ASP A 49 -10.19 -18.30 22.13
N ALA A 50 -10.39 -16.97 22.17
CA ALA A 50 -11.69 -16.35 22.01
C ALA A 50 -12.26 -16.56 20.59
N ILE A 51 -11.44 -16.40 19.56
CA ILE A 51 -11.82 -16.65 18.16
C ILE A 51 -12.23 -18.11 17.95
N ARG A 52 -11.49 -19.07 18.56
CA ARG A 52 -11.81 -20.50 18.48
C ARG A 52 -13.20 -20.86 19.02
N GLN A 53 -13.75 -20.05 19.91
CA GLN A 53 -15.11 -20.25 20.44
C GLN A 53 -16.20 -19.77 19.47
N GLN A 54 -15.86 -18.98 18.45
CA GLN A 54 -16.80 -18.27 17.56
C GLN A 54 -16.41 -18.42 16.07
N ARG A 55 -16.03 -19.64 15.66
CA ARG A 55 -15.38 -20.00 14.38
C ARG A 55 -16.05 -19.55 13.06
N SER A 56 -17.31 -19.14 13.04
CA SER A 56 -18.09 -19.00 11.80
C SER A 56 -18.07 -17.63 11.12
N GLU A 57 -17.43 -16.60 11.70
CA GLU A 57 -17.70 -15.20 11.29
C GLU A 57 -16.48 -14.37 10.87
N GLY A 58 -15.27 -14.95 10.90
CA GLY A 58 -14.02 -14.19 10.78
C GLY A 58 -13.76 -13.31 12.00
N ALA A 59 -12.54 -12.77 12.14
CA ALA A 59 -12.20 -11.91 13.27
C ALA A 59 -10.98 -11.04 12.97
N THR A 60 -10.93 -9.86 13.60
CA THR A 60 -9.74 -9.01 13.61
C THR A 60 -9.22 -8.88 15.03
N VAL A 61 -7.95 -9.22 15.25
CA VAL A 61 -7.20 -8.94 16.46
C VAL A 61 -6.36 -7.70 16.22
N ILE A 62 -6.65 -6.65 16.99
CA ILE A 62 -6.00 -5.35 16.92
C ILE A 62 -5.05 -5.21 18.10
N LEU A 63 -3.75 -5.22 17.83
CA LEU A 63 -2.69 -5.11 18.82
C LEU A 63 -2.36 -3.63 19.08
N ARG A 64 -2.43 -3.20 20.34
CA ARG A 64 -1.98 -1.86 20.76
C ARG A 64 -0.45 -1.75 20.74
N GLY A 65 0.05 -0.53 20.64
CA GLY A 65 1.47 -0.23 20.61
C GLY A 65 2.18 -0.74 21.85
N GLY A 66 3.31 -1.41 21.65
CA GLY A 66 4.05 -2.00 22.76
C GLY A 66 4.94 -3.16 22.36
N LYS A 67 5.64 -3.69 23.37
CA LYS A 67 6.56 -4.82 23.26
C LYS A 67 5.93 -6.07 23.85
N TYR A 68 5.69 -7.05 22.99
CA TYR A 68 5.12 -8.34 23.32
C TYR A 68 6.23 -9.38 23.34
N PHE A 69 6.84 -9.58 24.51
CA PHE A 69 7.91 -10.55 24.71
C PHE A 69 7.39 -11.98 24.67
N ARG A 70 8.12 -12.87 24.00
CA ARG A 70 7.73 -14.25 23.73
C ARG A 70 8.74 -15.23 24.29
N THR A 71 8.29 -16.11 25.17
CA THR A 71 9.05 -17.29 25.63
C THR A 71 8.71 -18.55 24.85
N GLU A 72 7.66 -18.50 24.04
CA GLU A 72 7.21 -19.57 23.14
C GLU A 72 6.53 -18.99 21.89
N SER A 73 6.47 -19.78 20.82
CA SER A 73 5.82 -19.42 19.56
C SER A 73 4.36 -19.04 19.76
N PHE A 74 3.95 -17.89 19.23
CA PHE A 74 2.52 -17.66 19.02
C PHE A 74 2.05 -18.58 17.89
N THR A 75 1.35 -19.66 18.26
CA THR A 75 0.98 -20.73 17.34
C THR A 75 -0.48 -20.65 16.94
N LEU A 76 -0.72 -20.58 15.63
CA LEU A 76 -1.98 -20.79 14.95
C LEU A 76 -1.95 -22.13 14.21
N THR A 77 -3.06 -22.85 14.23
CA THR A 77 -3.21 -24.19 13.65
C THR A 77 -4.35 -24.17 12.63
N GLU A 78 -4.66 -25.31 12.01
CA GLU A 78 -5.86 -25.47 11.17
C GLU A 78 -7.15 -24.97 11.86
N GLN A 79 -7.24 -25.10 13.19
CA GLN A 79 -8.36 -24.63 14.00
C GLN A 79 -8.56 -23.12 14.00
N ASP A 80 -7.54 -22.37 13.59
CA ASP A 80 -7.46 -20.92 13.58
C ASP A 80 -7.62 -20.36 12.16
N SER A 81 -8.02 -21.20 11.21
CA SER A 81 -8.27 -20.80 9.84
C SER A 81 -9.51 -19.92 9.71
N GLY A 82 -9.42 -18.88 8.89
CA GLY A 82 -10.57 -18.13 8.42
C GLY A 82 -11.22 -18.77 7.20
N GLN A 83 -12.07 -18.00 6.53
CA GLN A 83 -12.67 -18.33 5.23
C GLN A 83 -12.30 -17.25 4.19
N THR A 84 -12.60 -17.50 2.92
CA THR A 84 -12.21 -16.60 1.81
C THR A 84 -12.78 -15.19 1.97
N ASP A 85 -14.02 -15.09 2.43
CA ASP A 85 -14.77 -13.87 2.72
C ASP A 85 -14.69 -13.42 4.19
N HIS A 86 -14.21 -14.30 5.07
CA HIS A 86 -14.12 -14.06 6.52
C HIS A 86 -12.74 -14.48 7.08
N PRO A 87 -11.66 -13.76 6.72
CA PRO A 87 -10.32 -14.09 7.19
C PRO A 87 -10.16 -13.84 8.70
N ILE A 88 -9.12 -14.46 9.28
CA ILE A 88 -8.62 -14.07 10.61
C ILE A 88 -7.45 -13.10 10.41
N VAL A 89 -7.55 -11.90 10.97
CA VAL A 89 -6.56 -10.83 10.79
C VAL A 89 -5.92 -10.51 12.13
N TYR A 90 -4.60 -10.50 12.20
CA TYR A 90 -3.84 -9.94 13.32
C TYR A 90 -3.11 -8.70 12.80
N ARG A 91 -3.43 -7.52 13.35
CA ARG A 91 -2.88 -6.26 12.88
C ARG A 91 -2.49 -5.32 14.01
N ALA A 92 -1.50 -4.47 13.76
CA ALA A 92 -1.25 -3.33 14.63
C ALA A 92 -2.43 -2.35 14.64
N TYR A 93 -2.66 -1.69 15.77
CA TYR A 93 -3.57 -0.56 15.86
C TYR A 93 -3.05 0.57 14.96
N PRO A 94 -3.90 1.25 14.17
CA PRO A 94 -3.45 2.27 13.24
C PRO A 94 -2.59 3.36 13.90
N GLY A 95 -1.38 3.58 13.38
CA GLY A 95 -0.44 4.58 13.89
C GLY A 95 0.43 4.13 15.07
N GLU A 96 0.18 2.96 15.63
CA GLU A 96 0.94 2.42 16.75
C GLU A 96 1.97 1.37 16.29
N THR A 97 3.12 1.30 16.98
CA THR A 97 4.17 0.33 16.69
C THR A 97 4.02 -0.89 17.60
N VAL A 98 3.84 -2.07 16.99
CA VAL A 98 3.74 -3.35 17.68
C VAL A 98 5.01 -4.16 17.44
N GLN A 99 5.71 -4.53 18.52
CA GLN A 99 6.91 -5.36 18.47
C GLN A 99 6.63 -6.72 19.14
N ILE A 100 6.71 -7.81 18.38
CA ILE A 100 6.64 -9.18 18.88
C ILE A 100 8.07 -9.72 18.96
N ILE A 101 8.55 -9.91 20.18
CA ILE A 101 9.98 -10.05 20.48
C ILE A 101 10.26 -11.48 20.95
N GLY A 102 11.05 -12.24 20.19
CA GLY A 102 11.55 -13.57 20.57
C GLY A 102 12.76 -13.54 21.52
N GLY A 103 13.09 -12.35 22.02
CA GLY A 103 14.21 -12.09 22.90
C GLY A 103 13.80 -11.79 24.33
N TRP A 104 14.79 -11.53 25.15
CA TRP A 104 14.67 -11.06 26.53
C TRP A 104 15.28 -9.66 26.66
N GLN A 105 14.61 -8.80 27.41
CA GLN A 105 15.14 -7.47 27.75
C GLN A 105 16.04 -7.55 28.98
N LEU A 106 17.31 -7.22 28.80
CA LEU A 106 18.29 -7.10 29.86
C LEU A 106 18.08 -5.75 30.57
N ALA A 107 17.88 -5.77 31.89
CA ALA A 107 17.71 -4.54 32.65
C ALA A 107 19.05 -3.81 32.79
N ALA A 108 19.03 -2.48 32.64
CA ALA A 108 20.23 -1.67 32.83
C ALA A 108 20.83 -1.81 34.25
N THR A 109 20.02 -2.17 35.25
CA THR A 109 20.46 -2.45 36.63
C THR A 109 21.26 -3.75 36.77
N ASP A 110 21.13 -4.67 35.81
CA ASP A 110 21.87 -5.94 35.81
C ASP A 110 23.27 -5.78 35.20
N LEU A 111 23.61 -4.58 34.73
CA LEU A 111 24.92 -4.24 34.19
C LEU A 111 25.79 -3.63 35.28
N VAL A 112 26.93 -4.27 35.53
CA VAL A 112 27.94 -3.78 36.47
C VAL A 112 29.24 -3.48 35.74
N PRO A 113 30.00 -2.45 36.14
CA PRO A 113 31.30 -2.18 35.54
C PRO A 113 32.25 -3.37 35.69
N VAL A 114 33.02 -3.66 34.65
CA VAL A 114 34.14 -4.61 34.75
C VAL A 114 35.28 -3.91 35.49
N LEU A 115 35.74 -4.51 36.60
CA LEU A 115 36.75 -3.93 37.51
C LEU A 115 38.06 -4.75 37.49
N PRO A 116 39.18 -4.22 38.01
CA PRO A 116 40.46 -4.93 38.06
C PRO A 116 40.46 -6.32 38.72
N ALA A 117 39.49 -6.58 39.60
CA ALA A 117 39.33 -7.88 40.27
C ALA A 117 38.56 -8.92 39.43
N ASP A 118 38.03 -8.54 38.27
CA ASP A 118 37.27 -9.41 37.38
C ASP A 118 38.18 -10.45 36.71
N PRO A 119 37.79 -11.75 36.65
CA PRO A 119 38.57 -12.79 35.98
C PRO A 119 39.00 -12.46 34.54
N ILE A 120 38.22 -11.65 33.80
CA ILE A 120 38.54 -11.29 32.41
C ILE A 120 39.41 -10.04 32.27
N TRP A 121 39.66 -9.27 33.35
CA TRP A 121 40.29 -7.95 33.28
C TRP A 121 41.64 -7.94 32.54
N ASN A 122 42.47 -8.94 32.81
CA ASN A 122 43.80 -9.04 32.20
C ASN A 122 43.75 -9.54 30.76
N ARG A 123 42.65 -10.16 30.33
CA ARG A 123 42.43 -10.62 28.95
C ARG A 123 41.93 -9.48 28.05
N LEU A 124 41.12 -8.57 28.58
CA LEU A 124 40.63 -7.39 27.84
C LEU A 124 41.76 -6.60 27.18
N ASP A 125 41.46 -6.03 26.01
CA ASP A 125 42.31 -5.01 25.41
C ASP A 125 42.54 -3.86 26.41
N PRO A 126 43.78 -3.33 26.54
CA PRO A 126 44.06 -2.23 27.45
C PRO A 126 43.13 -1.02 27.26
N SER A 127 42.67 -0.77 26.03
CA SER A 127 41.78 0.36 25.71
C SER A 127 40.35 0.21 26.24
N ALA A 128 39.91 -1.03 26.51
CA ALA A 128 38.57 -1.39 26.98
C ALA A 128 38.45 -1.44 28.52
N ARG A 129 39.58 -1.54 29.22
CA ARG A 129 39.64 -1.60 30.68
C ARG A 129 39.00 -0.36 31.31
N GLY A 130 38.02 -0.59 32.19
CA GLY A 130 37.24 0.46 32.85
C GLY A 130 36.11 1.07 32.00
N LYS A 131 35.89 0.58 30.77
CA LYS A 131 34.79 1.01 29.89
C LYS A 131 33.74 -0.08 29.68
N CYS A 132 34.12 -1.35 29.83
CA CYS A 132 33.18 -2.46 29.70
C CYS A 132 32.24 -2.58 30.91
N VAL A 133 31.04 -3.06 30.62
CA VAL A 133 30.06 -3.55 31.58
C VAL A 133 29.88 -5.05 31.41
N ARG A 134 29.41 -5.73 32.46
CA ARG A 134 29.04 -7.14 32.43
C ARG A 134 27.67 -7.41 33.04
N SER A 135 27.05 -8.51 32.63
CA SER A 135 25.88 -9.06 33.30
C SER A 135 25.91 -10.59 33.36
N ASP A 136 25.54 -11.14 34.52
CA ASP A 136 25.37 -12.58 34.73
C ASP A 136 23.91 -13.03 34.56
N ALA A 137 22.98 -12.10 34.32
CA ALA A 137 21.54 -12.39 34.23
C ALA A 137 21.18 -13.28 33.02
N VAL A 138 22.09 -13.38 32.05
CA VAL A 138 22.00 -14.20 30.84
C VAL A 138 22.44 -15.64 31.02
N ARG A 139 22.95 -16.03 32.20
CA ARG A 139 23.50 -17.37 32.48
C ARG A 139 22.57 -18.52 32.07
N ARG A 140 21.25 -18.36 32.25
CA ARG A 140 20.23 -19.37 31.88
C ARG A 140 20.14 -19.67 30.38
N TYR A 141 20.55 -18.73 29.53
CA TYR A 141 20.55 -18.87 28.07
C TYR A 141 21.92 -19.25 27.50
N GLY A 142 22.96 -19.08 28.31
CA GLY A 142 24.34 -19.20 27.87
C GLY A 142 24.81 -20.60 27.53
N GLN A 143 24.38 -21.61 28.29
CA GLN A 143 25.01 -22.93 28.28
C GLN A 143 24.61 -23.84 27.09
N GLN A 144 23.70 -23.39 26.21
CA GLN A 144 23.07 -24.24 25.19
C GLN A 144 23.99 -24.56 24.00
N ALA A 145 24.44 -23.54 23.25
CA ALA A 145 25.27 -23.70 22.05
C ALA A 145 26.14 -22.46 21.77
N PRO A 146 27.34 -22.61 21.17
CA PRO A 146 28.22 -21.47 20.86
C PRO A 146 27.61 -20.55 19.79
N LEU A 147 27.95 -19.26 19.85
CA LEU A 147 27.57 -18.22 18.87
C LEU A 147 26.05 -18.13 18.59
N ARG A 148 25.24 -18.47 19.59
CA ARG A 148 23.79 -18.59 19.44
C ARG A 148 23.04 -17.27 19.65
N LEU A 149 23.52 -16.44 20.56
CA LEU A 149 22.84 -15.21 20.98
C LEU A 149 23.18 -14.05 20.03
N GLU A 150 22.20 -13.19 19.80
CA GLU A 150 22.34 -11.84 19.26
C GLU A 150 22.12 -10.84 20.39
N LEU A 151 22.84 -9.73 20.36
CA LEU A 151 22.65 -8.59 21.25
C LEU A 151 22.26 -7.38 20.41
N SER A 152 21.21 -6.68 20.83
CA SER A 152 20.77 -5.42 20.25
C SER A 152 20.68 -4.35 21.32
N VAL A 153 21.12 -3.14 20.99
CA VAL A 153 20.95 -1.94 21.82
C VAL A 153 20.18 -0.94 20.97
N ASP A 154 18.99 -0.54 21.44
CA ASP A 154 18.08 0.39 20.77
C ASP A 154 17.77 -0.01 19.30
N GLY A 155 17.62 -1.32 19.07
CA GLY A 155 17.31 -1.89 17.75
C GLY A 155 18.52 -2.10 16.84
N LYS A 156 19.71 -1.60 17.20
CA LYS A 156 20.97 -1.83 16.49
C LYS A 156 21.64 -3.11 17.00
N LEU A 157 21.94 -4.04 16.11
CA LEU A 157 22.71 -5.24 16.47
C LEU A 157 24.17 -4.88 16.79
N MET A 158 24.62 -5.37 17.94
CA MET A 158 25.99 -5.20 18.42
C MET A 158 26.89 -6.28 17.81
N PRO A 159 28.05 -5.93 17.23
CA PRO A 159 28.99 -6.92 16.71
C PRO A 159 29.61 -7.74 17.85
N LEU A 160 29.65 -9.06 17.67
CA LEU A 160 30.45 -9.91 18.55
C LEU A 160 31.91 -9.54 18.38
N ALA A 161 32.62 -9.38 19.50
CA ALA A 161 34.04 -9.03 19.56
C ALA A 161 34.84 -9.99 18.67
N ARG A 162 35.58 -9.42 17.72
CA ARG A 162 36.18 -10.17 16.62
C ARG A 162 37.47 -9.52 16.13
N TRP A 163 38.35 -10.32 15.55
CA TRP A 163 39.52 -9.82 14.84
C TRP A 163 39.61 -10.36 13.40
N PRO A 164 39.91 -9.50 12.41
CA PRO A 164 39.90 -8.04 12.51
C PRO A 164 38.48 -7.51 12.74
N ASN A 165 38.35 -6.32 13.31
CA ASN A 165 37.07 -5.68 13.61
C ASN A 165 36.16 -5.60 12.36
N GLU A 166 36.76 -5.40 11.19
CA GLU A 166 36.09 -5.36 9.89
C GLU A 166 36.89 -6.14 8.84
N GLY A 167 36.20 -6.70 7.85
CA GLY A 167 36.83 -7.49 6.78
C GLY A 167 37.41 -8.83 7.24
N PHE A 168 38.48 -9.26 6.58
CA PHE A 168 39.12 -10.58 6.75
C PHE A 168 40.64 -10.45 6.73
N VAL A 169 41.32 -11.31 7.48
CA VAL A 169 42.75 -11.62 7.29
C VAL A 169 42.89 -12.88 6.43
N ARG A 170 44.10 -13.27 6.07
CA ARG A 170 44.36 -14.44 5.22
C ARG A 170 45.27 -15.45 5.89
N THR A 171 45.01 -16.74 5.67
CA THR A 171 45.90 -17.82 6.11
C THR A 171 47.27 -17.68 5.44
N THR A 172 48.37 -17.81 6.17
CA THR A 172 49.73 -17.70 5.60
C THR A 172 50.18 -19.01 4.96
N SER A 173 49.75 -20.14 5.55
CA SER A 173 50.02 -21.49 5.10
C SER A 173 48.84 -22.42 5.39
N ALA A 174 48.84 -23.61 4.77
CA ALA A 174 48.00 -24.73 5.17
C ALA A 174 48.95 -25.84 5.62
N ALA A 175 49.09 -26.03 6.94
CA ALA A 175 49.98 -27.05 7.49
C ALA A 175 49.44 -28.47 7.19
N ASN A 176 48.12 -28.61 7.18
CA ASN A 176 47.35 -29.76 6.71
C ASN A 176 45.89 -29.33 6.48
N ASP A 177 44.97 -30.28 6.31
CA ASP A 177 43.56 -29.95 6.03
C ASP A 177 42.78 -29.39 7.25
N ILE A 178 43.37 -29.35 8.46
CA ILE A 178 42.72 -28.86 9.70
C ILE A 178 43.49 -27.72 10.40
N ALA A 179 44.73 -27.43 9.99
CA ALA A 179 45.56 -26.38 10.59
C ALA A 179 46.08 -25.37 9.55
N PHE A 180 46.03 -24.09 9.90
CA PHE A 180 46.48 -22.96 9.07
C PHE A 180 47.49 -22.08 9.78
N GLY A 181 48.36 -21.43 9.00
CA GLY A 181 49.32 -20.45 9.51
C GLY A 181 48.72 -19.05 9.69
N TYR A 182 49.29 -18.29 10.64
CA TYR A 182 49.06 -16.86 10.87
C TYR A 182 50.40 -16.11 10.98
N ASP A 183 50.39 -14.79 10.83
CA ASP A 183 51.58 -13.91 10.93
C ASP A 183 51.40 -12.68 11.83
N ASP A 184 50.18 -12.40 12.28
CA ASP A 184 49.89 -11.34 13.26
C ASP A 184 50.15 -11.83 14.71
N PRO A 185 50.56 -10.96 15.64
CA PRO A 185 50.71 -11.33 17.05
C PRO A 185 49.39 -11.50 17.82
N ARG A 186 48.24 -11.00 17.35
CA ARG A 186 46.95 -11.07 18.07
C ARG A 186 46.55 -12.51 18.47
N PRO A 187 46.68 -13.55 17.62
CA PRO A 187 46.43 -14.94 18.01
C PRO A 187 47.17 -15.43 19.26
N GLU A 188 48.31 -14.84 19.61
CA GLU A 188 49.07 -15.19 20.82
C GLU A 188 48.39 -14.73 22.11
N ARG A 189 47.41 -13.81 22.01
CA ARG A 189 46.58 -13.37 23.14
C ARG A 189 45.44 -14.35 23.45
N TRP A 190 45.05 -15.21 22.50
CA TRP A 190 43.85 -16.04 22.58
C TRP A 190 44.11 -17.44 23.16
N LEU A 191 45.28 -17.69 23.78
CA LEU A 191 45.64 -19.00 24.31
C LEU A 191 44.65 -19.51 25.37
N ASP A 192 44.04 -18.59 26.11
CA ASP A 192 43.04 -18.85 27.14
C ASP A 192 41.61 -18.49 26.67
N ALA A 193 41.34 -18.49 25.36
CA ALA A 193 40.03 -18.24 24.79
C ALA A 193 39.28 -19.56 24.53
N PRO A 194 38.47 -20.07 25.48
CA PRO A 194 37.94 -21.43 25.42
C PRO A 194 36.85 -21.63 24.35
N ASP A 195 36.30 -20.54 23.81
CA ASP A 195 35.17 -20.56 22.85
C ASP A 195 35.39 -19.60 21.66
N ALA A 196 36.66 -19.43 21.25
CA ALA A 196 37.02 -18.70 20.04
C ALA A 196 36.66 -19.49 18.78
N HIS A 197 36.04 -18.83 17.80
CA HIS A 197 35.59 -19.46 16.56
C HIS A 197 36.11 -18.70 15.34
N ALA A 198 36.73 -19.43 14.42
CA ALA A 198 37.16 -18.87 13.16
C ALA A 198 36.06 -19.06 12.10
N VAL A 199 35.68 -17.96 11.45
CA VAL A 199 34.75 -17.93 10.32
C VAL A 199 35.57 -17.70 9.06
N GLY A 200 35.51 -18.61 8.10
CA GLY A 200 36.40 -18.53 6.94
C GLY A 200 35.96 -19.30 5.72
N TYR A 201 36.58 -18.92 4.60
CA TYR A 201 36.45 -19.57 3.30
C TYR A 201 37.68 -20.44 3.04
N TRP A 202 37.70 -21.62 3.64
CA TRP A 202 38.91 -22.41 3.88
C TRP A 202 39.61 -22.98 2.65
N CYS A 203 38.87 -23.26 1.58
CA CYS A 203 39.39 -23.83 0.33
C CYS A 203 38.77 -23.16 -0.89
N HIS A 204 37.48 -22.87 -0.79
CA HIS A 204 36.58 -22.52 -1.88
C HIS A 204 35.76 -21.30 -1.44
N GLY A 205 35.67 -20.23 -2.23
CA GLY A 205 35.00 -18.98 -1.83
C GLY A 205 33.47 -19.03 -1.89
N TRP A 206 32.88 -20.09 -2.45
CA TRP A 206 31.45 -20.44 -2.39
C TRP A 206 31.12 -21.28 -1.15
N SER A 207 32.11 -21.60 -0.30
CA SER A 207 31.94 -22.47 0.87
C SER A 207 32.55 -21.85 2.12
N ASN A 208 31.76 -21.03 2.82
CA ASN A 208 32.12 -20.55 4.16
C ASN A 208 31.82 -21.62 5.21
N GLN A 209 32.67 -21.73 6.24
CA GLN A 209 32.42 -22.55 7.42
C GLN A 209 32.89 -21.86 8.69
N ILE A 210 32.21 -22.16 9.79
CA ILE A 210 32.62 -21.79 11.14
C ILE A 210 33.25 -23.02 11.81
N VAL A 211 34.48 -22.86 12.31
CA VAL A 211 35.21 -23.89 13.07
C VAL A 211 35.66 -23.32 14.41
N LYS A 212 35.66 -24.14 15.45
CA LYS A 212 36.18 -23.74 16.75
C LYS A 212 37.71 -23.84 16.74
N ILE A 213 38.38 -22.92 17.40
CA ILE A 213 39.84 -23.01 17.59
C ILE A 213 40.12 -24.07 18.67
N ALA A 214 40.83 -25.13 18.29
CA ALA A 214 41.20 -26.21 19.20
C ALA A 214 42.59 -26.00 19.82
N LYS A 215 43.53 -25.42 19.06
CA LYS A 215 44.90 -25.16 19.53
C LYS A 215 45.53 -24.01 18.75
N ILE A 216 46.30 -23.17 19.44
CA ILE A 216 47.21 -22.19 18.84
C ILE A 216 48.64 -22.60 19.21
N ASP A 217 49.51 -22.74 18.21
CA ASP A 217 50.94 -22.99 18.35
C ASP A 217 51.71 -21.70 18.05
N THR A 218 52.24 -21.09 19.10
CA THR A 218 52.99 -19.81 19.02
C THR A 218 54.40 -19.98 18.46
N THR A 219 54.94 -21.21 18.50
CA THR A 219 56.28 -21.53 17.97
C THR A 219 56.23 -21.70 16.46
N ASN A 220 55.25 -22.48 15.98
CA ASN A 220 55.07 -22.75 14.55
C ASN A 220 54.15 -21.72 13.86
N LYS A 221 53.56 -20.80 14.62
CA LYS A 221 52.57 -19.80 14.16
C LYS A 221 51.41 -20.44 13.40
N THR A 222 50.81 -21.48 13.99
CA THR A 222 49.65 -22.18 13.42
C THR A 222 48.44 -22.20 14.36
N ILE A 223 47.25 -22.22 13.78
CA ILE A 223 45.97 -22.44 14.47
C ILE A 223 45.37 -23.74 13.93
N THR A 224 44.97 -24.62 14.83
CA THR A 224 44.30 -25.89 14.53
C THR A 224 42.81 -25.77 14.85
N ALA A 225 41.97 -26.08 13.86
CA ALA A 225 40.52 -26.17 14.04
C ALA A 225 40.11 -27.44 14.80
N ASP A 226 38.92 -27.45 15.38
CA ASP A 226 38.33 -28.61 16.06
C ASP A 226 37.90 -29.73 15.10
N LYS A 227 37.61 -29.37 13.85
CA LYS A 227 37.21 -30.28 12.79
C LYS A 227 37.75 -29.84 11.44
N THR A 228 37.98 -30.81 10.55
CA THR A 228 38.38 -30.57 9.16
C THR A 228 37.23 -29.95 8.37
N PRO A 229 37.40 -28.76 7.76
CA PRO A 229 36.41 -28.22 6.81
C PRO A 229 36.18 -29.19 5.64
N PRO A 230 34.98 -29.23 5.01
CA PRO A 230 34.63 -30.25 4.02
C PRO A 230 35.61 -30.39 2.84
N TYR A 231 36.29 -29.30 2.47
CA TYR A 231 37.25 -29.25 1.35
C TYR A 231 38.70 -29.05 1.82
N GLY A 232 38.95 -29.24 3.12
CA GLY A 232 40.23 -28.93 3.77
C GLY A 232 40.53 -27.44 3.81
N ILE A 233 41.78 -27.12 4.11
CA ILE A 233 42.30 -25.76 4.27
C ILE A 233 43.39 -25.50 3.22
N ARG A 234 43.41 -24.28 2.67
CA ARG A 234 44.42 -23.80 1.73
C ARG A 234 45.03 -22.48 2.23
N ALA A 235 46.23 -22.19 1.75
CA ALA A 235 46.91 -20.92 2.03
C ALA A 235 46.21 -19.74 1.33
N LYS A 236 46.42 -18.53 1.85
CA LYS A 236 45.90 -17.24 1.35
C LYS A 236 44.38 -17.12 1.36
N LYS A 237 43.72 -17.89 2.23
CA LYS A 237 42.26 -17.96 2.32
C LYS A 237 41.72 -17.02 3.41
N PRO A 238 40.62 -16.31 3.14
CA PRO A 238 40.12 -15.29 4.05
C PRO A 238 39.42 -15.89 5.26
N TYR A 239 39.71 -15.35 6.45
CA TYR A 239 39.05 -15.69 7.70
C TYR A 239 39.04 -14.50 8.68
N TYR A 240 38.17 -14.57 9.69
CA TYR A 240 38.22 -13.75 10.90
C TYR A 240 37.86 -14.64 12.10
N VAL A 241 38.16 -14.18 13.32
CA VAL A 241 37.88 -14.93 14.56
C VAL A 241 36.93 -14.12 15.43
N VAL A 242 35.91 -14.77 15.99
CA VAL A 242 34.86 -14.15 16.81
C VAL A 242 34.78 -14.76 18.21
N ASN A 243 34.05 -14.06 19.09
CA ASN A 243 33.83 -14.39 20.49
C ASN A 243 35.12 -14.33 21.32
N LEU A 244 35.87 -13.25 21.14
CA LEU A 244 37.15 -13.01 21.81
C LEU A 244 37.02 -11.81 22.74
N VAL A 245 37.09 -12.05 24.05
CA VAL A 245 37.09 -10.95 25.05
C VAL A 245 38.34 -10.08 24.91
N GLU A 246 39.43 -10.68 24.44
CA GLU A 246 40.69 -10.02 24.13
C GLU A 246 40.54 -8.96 23.02
N GLU A 247 39.52 -9.11 22.19
CA GLU A 247 39.25 -8.28 21.02
C GLU A 247 37.99 -7.42 21.21
N ILE A 248 37.57 -7.18 22.47
CA ILE A 248 36.76 -5.99 22.77
C ILE A 248 37.74 -4.82 22.77
N ASP A 249 37.83 -4.09 21.66
CA ASP A 249 38.81 -3.00 21.50
C ASP A 249 38.20 -1.69 20.96
N ARG A 250 36.89 -1.67 20.70
CA ARG A 250 36.11 -0.45 20.40
C ARG A 250 34.70 -0.49 21.02
N PRO A 251 34.00 0.67 21.10
CA PRO A 251 32.58 0.71 21.43
C PRO A 251 31.74 -0.21 20.53
N ASP A 252 30.59 -0.65 21.05
CA ASP A 252 29.60 -1.54 20.44
C ASP A 252 29.94 -3.04 20.45
N GLU A 253 31.16 -3.42 20.82
CA GLU A 253 31.56 -4.83 20.82
C GLU A 253 31.18 -5.56 22.10
N TRP A 254 30.72 -6.81 21.93
CA TRP A 254 30.34 -7.66 23.04
C TRP A 254 30.94 -9.06 22.95
N TYR A 255 31.08 -9.71 24.11
CA TYR A 255 31.58 -11.06 24.26
C TYR A 255 30.64 -11.85 25.17
N PHE A 256 30.50 -13.14 24.90
CA PHE A 256 29.75 -14.04 25.74
C PHE A 256 30.63 -15.16 26.31
N ASP A 257 30.83 -15.12 27.63
CA ASP A 257 31.45 -16.21 28.36
C ASP A 257 30.41 -17.29 28.63
N ARG A 258 30.47 -18.35 27.83
CA ARG A 258 29.53 -19.46 27.92
C ARG A 258 29.70 -20.33 29.17
N GLU A 259 30.91 -20.43 29.69
CA GLU A 259 31.21 -21.25 30.87
C GLU A 259 30.74 -20.52 32.13
N ALA A 260 31.07 -19.24 32.26
CA ALA A 260 30.62 -18.41 33.37
C ALA A 260 29.13 -18.02 33.25
N GLY A 261 28.61 -17.97 32.03
CA GLY A 261 27.26 -17.47 31.73
C GLY A 261 27.16 -15.95 31.81
N SER A 262 28.23 -15.25 31.44
CA SER A 262 28.36 -13.79 31.62
C SER A 262 28.52 -13.09 30.26
N LEU A 263 27.74 -12.05 30.04
CA LEU A 263 27.86 -11.16 28.88
C LEU A 263 28.72 -9.97 29.26
N TYR A 264 29.61 -9.56 28.36
CA TYR A 264 30.46 -8.38 28.48
C TYR A 264 30.23 -7.49 27.27
N LEU A 265 30.10 -6.19 27.47
CA LEU A 265 29.83 -5.20 26.42
C LEU A 265 30.71 -3.98 26.68
N TRP A 266 31.38 -3.47 25.64
CA TRP A 266 31.80 -2.07 25.62
C TRP A 266 30.62 -1.25 25.09
N PRO A 267 29.93 -0.49 25.94
CA PRO A 267 28.72 0.22 25.51
C PRO A 267 28.99 1.29 24.45
N PRO A 268 28.02 1.60 23.58
CA PRO A 268 28.06 2.77 22.70
C PRO A 268 28.25 4.08 23.48
N ASP A 269 28.72 5.13 22.80
CA ASP A 269 28.96 6.44 23.44
C ASP A 269 27.67 7.09 23.98
N ASP A 270 26.52 6.82 23.37
CA ASP A 270 25.19 7.28 23.76
C ASP A 270 24.42 6.26 24.62
N PHE A 271 25.12 5.35 25.28
CA PHE A 271 24.54 4.32 26.12
C PHE A 271 23.71 4.89 27.29
N GLY A 272 22.40 5.03 27.05
CA GLY A 272 21.38 5.38 28.04
C GLY A 272 20.62 4.16 28.53
N LYS A 273 19.54 4.36 29.30
CA LYS A 273 18.59 3.31 29.70
C LYS A 273 17.75 2.76 28.52
N GLY A 274 18.37 2.59 27.35
CA GLY A 274 17.78 2.09 26.13
C GLY A 274 17.42 0.60 26.20
N ASP A 275 16.81 0.09 25.14
CA ASP A 275 16.41 -1.32 25.07
C ASP A 275 17.61 -2.21 24.74
N ILE A 276 18.03 -2.98 25.73
CA ILE A 276 19.06 -4.00 25.55
C ILE A 276 18.36 -5.34 25.38
N LEU A 277 18.32 -5.85 24.16
CA LEU A 277 17.62 -7.09 23.81
C LEU A 277 18.62 -8.19 23.50
N ILE A 278 18.31 -9.40 23.97
CA ILE A 278 19.09 -10.61 23.72
C ILE A 278 18.18 -11.65 23.09
N SER A 279 18.57 -12.24 21.97
CA SER A 279 17.75 -13.26 21.31
C SER A 279 17.73 -14.56 22.12
N THR A 280 16.55 -15.09 22.46
CA THR A 280 16.46 -16.27 23.34
C THR A 280 15.57 -17.40 22.83
N LEU A 281 14.55 -17.12 22.03
CA LEU A 281 13.56 -18.10 21.58
C LEU A 281 14.06 -18.91 20.38
N ASP A 282 14.23 -20.23 20.54
CA ASP A 282 14.65 -21.18 19.49
C ASP A 282 13.56 -21.50 18.46
N ALA A 283 12.31 -21.43 18.88
CA ALA A 283 11.19 -21.72 18.01
C ALA A 283 10.87 -20.49 17.15
N PRO A 284 10.08 -20.64 16.07
CA PRO A 284 9.59 -19.49 15.32
C PRO A 284 8.85 -18.52 16.25
N ILE A 285 9.00 -17.21 16.11
CA ILE A 285 8.28 -16.25 16.98
C ILE A 285 6.78 -16.37 16.74
N ILE A 286 6.38 -16.47 15.47
CA ILE A 286 4.99 -16.75 15.05
C ILE A 286 5.00 -18.00 14.16
N ALA A 287 4.13 -18.96 14.46
CA ALA A 287 4.00 -20.20 13.70
C ALA A 287 2.55 -20.46 13.28
N LEU A 288 2.33 -20.68 11.98
CA LEU A 288 1.04 -21.05 11.40
C LEU A 288 1.14 -22.45 10.81
N LYS A 289 0.40 -23.42 11.36
CA LYS A 289 0.48 -24.84 11.02
C LYS A 289 -0.83 -25.33 10.41
N ASN A 290 -0.84 -25.52 9.10
CA ASN A 290 -2.01 -25.85 8.28
C ASN A 290 -3.17 -24.82 8.40
N ALA A 291 -2.87 -23.61 8.88
CA ALA A 291 -3.86 -22.53 8.95
C ALA A 291 -4.10 -21.96 7.56
N SER A 292 -5.35 -21.56 7.28
CA SER A 292 -5.72 -20.93 6.01
C SER A 292 -6.48 -19.62 6.21
N HIS A 293 -6.42 -18.72 5.23
CA HIS A 293 -7.13 -17.42 5.27
C HIS A 293 -6.79 -16.58 6.52
N VAL A 294 -5.50 -16.49 6.83
CA VAL A 294 -4.97 -15.69 7.95
C VAL A 294 -4.15 -14.53 7.40
N ARG A 295 -4.27 -13.34 8.00
CA ARG A 295 -3.49 -12.16 7.63
C ARG A 295 -2.72 -11.64 8.85
N LEU A 296 -1.42 -11.38 8.66
CA LEU A 296 -0.56 -10.69 9.62
C LEU A 296 -0.18 -9.33 9.03
N GLU A 297 -0.52 -8.22 9.70
CA GLU A 297 -0.41 -6.88 9.13
C GLU A 297 0.28 -5.87 10.05
N GLY A 298 1.29 -5.18 9.53
CA GLY A 298 1.90 -4.03 10.23
C GLY A 298 2.65 -4.40 11.52
N LEU A 299 3.11 -5.64 11.66
CA LEU A 299 3.79 -6.13 12.86
C LEU A 299 5.31 -6.02 12.71
N THR A 300 6.02 -5.68 13.78
CA THR A 300 7.47 -5.88 13.88
C THR A 300 7.76 -7.18 14.60
N VAL A 301 8.51 -8.09 13.99
CA VAL A 301 8.92 -9.38 14.56
C VAL A 301 10.44 -9.40 14.66
N GLU A 302 10.98 -9.54 15.87
CA GLU A 302 12.43 -9.39 16.05
C GLU A 302 13.05 -10.21 17.18
N MET A 303 14.38 -10.31 17.14
CA MET A 303 15.24 -10.86 18.20
C MET A 303 14.95 -12.34 18.54
N GLY A 304 14.59 -13.17 17.56
CA GLY A 304 14.48 -14.63 17.76
C GLY A 304 15.79 -15.36 17.44
N VAL A 305 16.02 -16.48 18.13
CA VAL A 305 17.07 -17.44 17.77
C VAL A 305 16.61 -18.30 16.58
N GLY A 306 15.36 -18.75 16.62
CA GLY A 306 14.68 -19.41 15.51
C GLY A 306 14.23 -18.44 14.42
N ASP A 307 13.29 -18.91 13.60
CA ASP A 307 12.74 -18.13 12.49
C ASP A 307 11.79 -17.01 12.99
N GLY A 308 11.61 -15.95 12.20
CA GLY A 308 10.70 -14.88 12.56
C GLY A 308 9.24 -15.34 12.47
N ILE A 309 8.81 -15.65 11.24
CA ILE A 309 7.46 -16.14 10.95
C ILE A 309 7.54 -17.42 10.13
N GLU A 310 6.90 -18.49 10.59
CA GLU A 310 6.81 -19.77 9.88
C GLU A 310 5.35 -20.06 9.50
N VAL A 311 5.12 -20.38 8.23
CA VAL A 311 3.85 -20.93 7.70
C VAL A 311 4.13 -22.32 7.12
N SER A 312 3.54 -23.35 7.70
CA SER A 312 3.69 -24.74 7.27
C SER A 312 2.35 -25.35 6.84
N GLY A 313 2.18 -25.55 5.53
CA GLY A 313 0.95 -26.05 4.93
C GLY A 313 -0.19 -25.02 4.93
N GLY A 314 -1.40 -25.48 4.62
CA GLY A 314 -2.57 -24.62 4.48
C GLY A 314 -2.58 -23.82 3.17
N SER A 315 -3.41 -22.77 3.15
CA SER A 315 -3.51 -21.89 1.99
C SER A 315 -3.94 -20.45 2.31
N ASN A 316 -3.64 -19.49 1.44
CA ASN A 316 -4.16 -18.11 1.58
C ASN A 316 -3.76 -17.41 2.90
N VAL A 317 -2.52 -17.63 3.35
CA VAL A 317 -1.93 -16.83 4.45
C VAL A 317 -1.20 -15.64 3.85
N MET A 318 -1.48 -14.44 4.34
CA MET A 318 -0.82 -13.21 3.89
C MET A 318 -0.04 -12.57 5.04
N ILE A 319 1.24 -12.28 4.80
CA ILE A 319 2.09 -11.47 5.68
C ILE A 319 2.33 -10.15 4.94
N GLU A 320 1.76 -9.06 5.43
CA GLU A 320 1.71 -7.80 4.71
C GLU A 320 2.20 -6.62 5.56
N ARG A 321 3.10 -5.80 5.01
CA ARG A 321 3.61 -4.58 5.69
C ARG A 321 4.28 -4.86 7.05
N CYS A 322 4.79 -6.07 7.25
CA CYS A 322 5.52 -6.41 8.46
C CYS A 322 7.00 -6.03 8.33
N THR A 323 7.62 -5.73 9.48
CA THR A 323 9.07 -5.65 9.60
C THR A 323 9.56 -6.91 10.29
N VAL A 324 10.43 -7.69 9.65
CA VAL A 324 11.08 -8.84 10.28
C VAL A 324 12.57 -8.55 10.38
N ARG A 325 13.09 -8.42 11.60
CA ARG A 325 14.48 -7.99 11.76
C ARG A 325 15.24 -8.66 12.89
N ASN A 326 16.55 -8.57 12.82
CA ASN A 326 17.45 -8.99 13.88
C ASN A 326 17.24 -10.45 14.33
N MET A 327 17.07 -11.34 13.35
CA MET A 327 16.83 -12.76 13.58
C MET A 327 18.15 -13.53 13.46
N ARG A 328 18.42 -14.48 14.35
CA ARG A 328 19.56 -15.40 14.22
C ARG A 328 19.33 -16.48 13.17
N GLY A 329 18.07 -16.92 13.03
CA GLY A 329 17.57 -17.89 12.04
C GLY A 329 17.17 -17.23 10.72
N ASN A 330 16.13 -17.75 10.08
CA ASN A 330 15.54 -17.15 8.88
C ASN A 330 14.57 -16.01 9.25
N GLY A 331 14.27 -15.15 8.28
CA GLY A 331 13.24 -14.12 8.45
C GLY A 331 11.83 -14.72 8.41
N ILE A 332 11.41 -15.16 7.22
CA ILE A 332 10.09 -15.75 6.99
C ILE A 332 10.23 -17.06 6.22
N GLU A 333 9.56 -18.13 6.64
CA GLU A 333 9.44 -19.36 5.86
C GLU A 333 7.96 -19.61 5.55
N ILE A 334 7.59 -19.74 4.27
CA ILE A 334 6.24 -20.10 3.85
C ILE A 334 6.26 -21.41 3.05
N SER A 335 5.36 -22.30 3.41
CA SER A 335 5.08 -23.50 2.63
C SER A 335 3.59 -23.82 2.59
N GLY A 336 3.13 -24.30 1.43
CA GLY A 336 1.71 -24.53 1.15
C GLY A 336 1.31 -23.91 -0.19
N THR A 337 0.10 -23.34 -0.27
CA THR A 337 -0.45 -22.81 -1.53
C THR A 337 -1.09 -21.44 -1.39
N ASN A 338 -0.94 -20.58 -2.40
CA ASN A 338 -1.54 -19.24 -2.43
C ASN A 338 -1.17 -18.36 -1.20
N HIS A 339 -0.02 -18.60 -0.57
CA HIS A 339 0.49 -17.72 0.49
C HIS A 339 1.17 -16.48 -0.10
N GLY A 340 1.22 -15.40 0.67
CA GLY A 340 1.83 -14.15 0.24
C GLY A 340 2.71 -13.52 1.33
N VAL A 341 3.85 -12.99 0.89
CA VAL A 341 4.66 -12.01 1.65
C VAL A 341 4.71 -10.75 0.80
N ALA A 342 4.14 -9.65 1.31
CA ALA A 342 3.92 -8.45 0.52
C ALA A 342 4.27 -7.17 1.29
N HIS A 343 4.97 -6.23 0.64
CA HIS A 343 5.30 -4.92 1.24
C HIS A 343 6.06 -5.00 2.57
N CYS A 344 6.79 -6.08 2.81
CA CYS A 344 7.55 -6.27 4.05
C CYS A 344 8.96 -5.67 3.93
N THR A 345 9.50 -5.24 5.07
CA THR A 345 10.93 -4.92 5.22
C THR A 345 11.59 -6.01 6.04
N ILE A 346 12.62 -6.65 5.48
CA ILE A 346 13.27 -7.82 6.10
C ILE A 346 14.77 -7.58 6.15
N HIS A 347 15.34 -7.46 7.35
CA HIS A 347 16.76 -7.09 7.48
C HIS A 347 17.45 -7.58 8.75
N GLY A 348 18.79 -7.63 8.75
CA GLY A 348 19.55 -8.12 9.90
C GLY A 348 19.28 -9.60 10.17
N ILE A 349 19.26 -10.41 9.12
CA ILE A 349 18.90 -11.84 9.18
C ILE A 349 20.16 -12.71 9.19
N GLY A 350 20.22 -13.65 10.13
CA GLY A 350 21.34 -14.58 10.29
C GLY A 350 21.48 -15.56 9.14
N GLN A 351 20.36 -15.99 8.55
CA GLN A 351 20.28 -16.94 7.44
C GLN A 351 19.46 -16.37 6.26
N THR A 352 18.48 -17.13 5.74
CA THR A 352 17.69 -16.78 4.55
C THR A 352 16.66 -15.71 4.91
N GLY A 353 16.48 -14.71 4.03
CA GLY A 353 15.44 -13.69 4.22
C GLY A 353 14.03 -14.30 4.20
N VAL A 354 13.64 -14.86 3.05
CA VAL A 354 12.35 -15.53 2.83
C VAL A 354 12.54 -16.90 2.15
N GLY A 355 12.07 -17.98 2.77
CA GLY A 355 11.92 -19.28 2.11
C GLY A 355 10.50 -19.48 1.59
N VAL A 356 10.36 -19.96 0.36
CA VAL A 356 9.08 -20.19 -0.33
C VAL A 356 9.07 -21.59 -0.92
N SER A 357 8.19 -22.46 -0.41
CA SER A 357 8.09 -23.84 -0.86
C SER A 357 6.64 -24.24 -1.11
N GLY A 358 6.25 -24.53 -2.35
CA GLY A 358 4.86 -24.93 -2.60
C GLY A 358 4.60 -25.51 -3.98
N GLY A 359 3.49 -26.23 -4.09
CA GLY A 359 3.14 -27.03 -5.27
C GLY A 359 3.60 -28.48 -5.17
N ASP A 360 3.17 -29.30 -6.13
CA ASP A 360 3.53 -30.73 -6.24
C ASP A 360 4.31 -30.92 -7.54
N ARG A 361 5.63 -31.12 -7.40
CA ARG A 361 6.53 -31.28 -8.54
C ARG A 361 6.29 -32.57 -9.33
N ALA A 362 5.88 -33.66 -8.69
CA ALA A 362 5.59 -34.90 -9.41
C ALA A 362 4.39 -34.73 -10.34
N LYS A 363 3.40 -33.94 -9.92
CA LYS A 363 2.19 -33.65 -10.70
C LYS A 363 2.25 -32.35 -11.52
N LEU A 364 3.31 -31.56 -11.36
CA LEU A 364 3.42 -30.19 -11.90
C LEU A 364 2.23 -29.29 -11.49
N THR A 365 1.70 -29.50 -10.28
CA THR A 365 0.64 -28.65 -9.72
C THR A 365 1.27 -27.43 -9.07
N PRO A 366 0.89 -26.19 -9.46
CA PRO A 366 1.49 -24.99 -8.92
C PRO A 366 1.11 -24.73 -7.46
N GLY A 367 2.03 -24.13 -6.71
CA GLY A 367 1.83 -23.61 -5.37
C GLY A 367 1.26 -22.20 -5.34
N ASN A 368 1.53 -21.38 -6.36
CA ASN A 368 1.06 -19.99 -6.48
C ASN A 368 1.41 -19.10 -5.27
N ASN A 369 2.48 -19.41 -4.53
CA ASN A 369 2.92 -18.55 -3.44
C ASN A 369 3.66 -17.34 -4.02
N VAL A 370 3.56 -16.19 -3.35
CA VAL A 370 4.08 -14.92 -3.86
C VAL A 370 4.94 -14.21 -2.83
N VAL A 371 6.11 -13.72 -3.25
CA VAL A 371 6.89 -12.71 -2.51
C VAL A 371 7.00 -11.47 -3.38
N ARG A 372 6.41 -10.36 -2.93
CA ARG A 372 6.34 -9.14 -3.75
C ARG A 372 6.44 -7.84 -3.01
N HIS A 373 6.92 -6.80 -3.70
CA HIS A 373 7.02 -5.45 -3.16
C HIS A 373 7.82 -5.36 -1.84
N CYS A 374 8.68 -6.34 -1.57
CA CYS A 374 9.46 -6.39 -0.35
C CYS A 374 10.84 -5.76 -0.55
N THR A 375 11.37 -5.21 0.54
CA THR A 375 12.77 -4.77 0.63
C THR A 375 13.50 -5.72 1.56
N ILE A 376 14.50 -6.43 1.04
CA ILE A 376 15.25 -7.47 1.78
C ILE A 376 16.74 -7.17 1.68
N HIS A 377 17.38 -6.93 2.82
CA HIS A 377 18.81 -6.60 2.89
C HIS A 377 19.47 -7.08 4.19
N ASP A 378 20.80 -7.00 4.29
CA ASP A 378 21.56 -7.40 5.49
C ASP A 378 21.21 -8.84 5.96
N PHE A 379 21.22 -9.79 5.02
CA PHE A 379 20.94 -11.21 5.29
C PHE A 379 22.19 -12.08 5.14
N GLY A 380 22.11 -13.35 5.55
CA GLY A 380 23.27 -14.25 5.56
C GLY A 380 24.39 -13.76 6.49
N ARG A 381 24.06 -13.09 7.61
CA ARG A 381 25.05 -12.62 8.60
C ARG A 381 25.89 -13.75 9.19
N TRP A 382 25.27 -14.89 9.45
CA TRP A 382 25.92 -16.07 10.04
C TRP A 382 26.11 -17.21 9.05
N GLN A 383 25.07 -17.53 8.28
CA GLN A 383 25.22 -18.45 7.16
C GLN A 383 25.65 -17.63 5.94
N ARG A 384 26.95 -17.37 5.79
CA ARG A 384 27.49 -16.49 4.73
C ARG A 384 27.25 -17.01 3.31
N THR A 385 27.03 -18.31 3.13
CA THR A 385 26.87 -18.95 1.81
C THR A 385 25.59 -19.76 1.73
N TYR A 386 24.91 -19.72 0.58
CA TYR A 386 23.63 -20.40 0.32
C TYR A 386 22.47 -20.02 1.24
N ALA A 387 22.51 -18.82 1.82
CA ALA A 387 21.40 -18.20 2.53
C ALA A 387 20.94 -16.95 1.76
N PRO A 388 20.03 -17.09 0.79
CA PRO A 388 19.66 -15.99 -0.09
C PRO A 388 18.65 -15.03 0.55
N ALA A 389 18.38 -13.92 -0.15
CA ALA A 389 17.24 -13.07 0.18
C ALA A 389 15.95 -13.87 0.05
N ILE A 390 15.83 -14.64 -1.05
CA ILE A 390 14.68 -15.49 -1.33
C ILE A 390 15.12 -16.87 -1.82
N ARG A 391 14.66 -17.93 -1.14
CA ARG A 391 14.83 -19.32 -1.58
C ARG A 391 13.50 -19.85 -2.12
N ILE A 392 13.48 -20.37 -3.35
CA ILE A 392 12.26 -20.85 -4.01
C ILE A 392 12.36 -22.37 -4.26
N ASN A 393 11.33 -23.12 -3.86
CA ASN A 393 11.18 -24.53 -4.16
C ASN A 393 9.75 -24.86 -4.64
N GLY A 394 9.62 -25.93 -5.43
CA GLY A 394 8.35 -26.54 -5.79
C GLY A 394 7.90 -26.23 -7.22
N VAL A 395 6.68 -25.73 -7.41
CA VAL A 395 6.13 -25.43 -8.74
C VAL A 395 5.36 -24.11 -8.71
N GLY A 396 5.50 -23.24 -9.70
CA GLY A 396 4.55 -22.13 -9.92
C GLY A 396 4.56 -20.99 -8.91
N ASN A 397 5.60 -20.85 -8.08
CA ASN A 397 5.77 -19.72 -7.16
C ASN A 397 6.33 -18.47 -7.85
N ILE A 398 5.99 -17.29 -7.31
CA ILE A 398 6.25 -15.98 -7.93
C ILE A 398 7.08 -15.10 -7.00
N VAL A 399 8.14 -14.51 -7.53
CA VAL A 399 8.97 -13.51 -6.86
C VAL A 399 8.99 -12.27 -7.74
N ALA A 400 8.23 -11.25 -7.35
CA ALA A 400 7.96 -10.11 -8.21
C ALA A 400 8.19 -8.77 -7.51
N ASN A 401 8.73 -7.77 -8.20
CA ASN A 401 8.74 -6.39 -7.69
C ASN A 401 9.49 -6.21 -6.34
N ASN A 402 10.55 -6.96 -6.07
CA ASN A 402 11.30 -6.80 -4.82
C ASN A 402 12.58 -5.98 -5.03
N ARG A 403 13.12 -5.44 -3.94
CA ARG A 403 14.46 -4.86 -3.87
C ARG A 403 15.32 -5.73 -2.95
N LEU A 404 16.38 -6.33 -3.50
CA LEU A 404 17.22 -7.33 -2.82
C LEU A 404 18.69 -6.88 -2.87
N TYR A 405 19.29 -6.58 -1.71
CA TYR A 405 20.64 -6.01 -1.68
C TYR A 405 21.42 -6.26 -0.39
N ASP A 406 22.69 -5.84 -0.35
CA ASP A 406 23.60 -5.91 0.80
C ASP A 406 23.71 -7.31 1.44
N ALA A 407 24.21 -8.27 0.67
CA ALA A 407 24.48 -9.61 1.19
C ALA A 407 25.73 -10.31 0.61
N PRO A 408 26.39 -11.19 1.40
CA PRO A 408 27.62 -11.86 0.98
C PRO A 408 27.45 -12.82 -0.19
N HIS A 409 26.23 -13.31 -0.45
CA HIS A 409 25.90 -14.35 -1.42
C HIS A 409 24.67 -13.96 -2.27
N SER A 410 24.21 -14.90 -3.10
CA SER A 410 23.03 -14.83 -3.98
C SER A 410 21.81 -14.15 -3.36
N ALA A 411 21.10 -13.35 -4.16
CA ALA A 411 19.80 -12.81 -3.81
C ALA A 411 18.69 -13.88 -3.93
N ILE A 412 18.73 -14.72 -4.96
CA ILE A 412 17.72 -15.74 -5.20
C ILE A 412 18.37 -17.09 -5.52
N LEU A 413 17.98 -18.12 -4.77
CA LEU A 413 18.23 -19.53 -5.14
C LEU A 413 16.90 -20.18 -5.48
N PHE A 414 16.82 -20.88 -6.62
CA PHE A 414 15.59 -21.58 -6.97
C PHE A 414 15.83 -23.02 -7.43
N ASN A 415 14.84 -23.86 -7.15
CA ASN A 415 14.76 -25.24 -7.61
C ASN A 415 13.29 -25.59 -7.87
N GLY A 416 13.02 -26.48 -8.82
CA GLY A 416 11.65 -26.82 -9.22
C GLY A 416 11.25 -26.25 -10.58
N ASN A 417 9.95 -26.02 -10.77
CA ASN A 417 9.36 -25.81 -12.09
C ASN A 417 8.49 -24.55 -12.14
N GLU A 418 8.40 -23.92 -13.30
CA GLU A 418 7.38 -22.90 -13.60
C GLU A 418 7.36 -21.70 -12.63
N HIS A 419 8.48 -21.39 -11.98
CA HIS A 419 8.62 -20.18 -11.17
C HIS A 419 8.73 -18.94 -12.05
N ARG A 420 8.18 -17.81 -11.56
CA ARG A 420 8.35 -16.49 -12.18
C ARG A 420 9.18 -15.61 -11.25
N ILE A 421 10.32 -15.14 -11.75
CA ILE A 421 11.21 -14.19 -11.08
C ILE A 421 11.18 -12.92 -11.94
N GLU A 422 10.38 -11.93 -11.55
CA GLU A 422 10.11 -10.78 -12.40
C GLU A 422 10.19 -9.42 -11.74
N LEU A 423 10.57 -8.39 -12.50
CA LEU A 423 10.50 -6.99 -12.04
C LEU A 423 11.27 -6.72 -10.73
N ASN A 424 12.26 -7.53 -10.35
CA ASN A 424 13.05 -7.31 -9.15
C ASN A 424 14.25 -6.40 -9.45
N GLU A 425 14.65 -5.60 -8.47
CA GLU A 425 15.90 -4.85 -8.44
C GLU A 425 16.89 -5.58 -7.53
N ILE A 426 18.05 -5.96 -8.07
CA ILE A 426 19.05 -6.79 -7.38
C ILE A 426 20.43 -6.15 -7.54
N TYR A 427 21.07 -5.79 -6.43
CA TYR A 427 22.39 -5.17 -6.41
C TYR A 427 23.15 -5.41 -5.11
N GLY A 428 24.47 -5.20 -5.09
CA GLY A 428 25.25 -5.30 -3.84
C GLY A 428 25.17 -6.68 -3.19
N VAL A 429 25.02 -7.73 -4.00
CA VAL A 429 25.00 -9.13 -3.54
C VAL A 429 26.19 -9.90 -4.11
N CYS A 430 26.48 -11.06 -3.51
CA CYS A 430 27.65 -11.89 -3.84
C CYS A 430 29.02 -11.24 -3.55
N TYR A 431 29.09 -10.23 -2.68
CA TYR A 431 30.32 -9.45 -2.50
C TYR A 431 31.45 -10.18 -1.77
N GLU A 432 31.20 -11.33 -1.14
CA GLU A 432 32.23 -12.14 -0.46
C GLU A 432 32.62 -13.43 -1.18
N VAL A 433 31.90 -13.81 -2.23
CA VAL A 433 32.02 -15.15 -2.82
C VAL A 433 32.58 -15.14 -4.23
N ASP A 434 33.08 -16.27 -4.68
CA ASP A 434 33.30 -16.62 -6.09
C ASP A 434 32.42 -17.81 -6.44
N ASP A 435 32.29 -18.12 -7.73
CA ASP A 435 31.46 -19.22 -8.23
C ASP A 435 30.00 -19.13 -7.74
N ALA A 436 29.42 -17.93 -7.88
CA ALA A 436 28.07 -17.63 -7.41
C ALA A 436 27.31 -16.68 -8.35
N GLY A 437 25.98 -16.81 -8.35
CA GLY A 437 25.08 -15.96 -9.12
C GLY A 437 24.15 -15.19 -8.20
N SER A 438 23.80 -13.94 -8.54
CA SER A 438 22.75 -13.22 -7.82
C SER A 438 21.41 -13.95 -7.90
N VAL A 439 21.12 -14.58 -9.05
CA VAL A 439 20.06 -15.58 -9.25
C VAL A 439 20.72 -16.86 -9.69
N TYR A 440 20.52 -17.94 -8.94
CA TYR A 440 21.22 -19.21 -9.16
C TYR A 440 20.28 -20.42 -9.15
N ALA A 441 20.53 -21.35 -10.08
CA ALA A 441 19.99 -22.71 -10.09
C ALA A 441 20.98 -23.67 -10.76
N GLY A 442 20.94 -24.95 -10.40
CA GLY A 442 21.90 -25.92 -10.94
C GLY A 442 21.52 -27.40 -10.79
N ARG A 443 22.23 -28.26 -11.52
CA ARG A 443 22.22 -29.74 -11.40
C ARG A 443 20.86 -30.40 -11.60
N ASP A 444 20.01 -29.90 -12.49
CA ASP A 444 18.73 -30.54 -12.77
C ASP A 444 18.18 -30.23 -14.18
N TRP A 445 18.02 -31.28 -15.01
CA TRP A 445 17.45 -31.19 -16.35
C TRP A 445 15.94 -30.90 -16.37
N GLY A 446 15.29 -31.11 -15.23
CA GLY A 446 13.85 -30.94 -15.03
C GLY A 446 13.46 -29.55 -14.52
N LEU A 447 14.34 -28.55 -14.48
CA LEU A 447 14.03 -27.15 -14.06
C LEU A 447 13.23 -26.36 -15.10
N ARG A 448 12.31 -27.03 -15.78
CA ARG A 448 11.65 -26.54 -16.97
C ARG A 448 10.58 -25.50 -16.63
N GLY A 449 10.42 -24.51 -17.51
CA GLY A 449 9.34 -23.54 -17.43
C GLY A 449 9.60 -22.38 -16.48
N ASN A 450 10.74 -22.34 -15.78
CA ASN A 450 11.11 -21.19 -14.97
C ASN A 450 11.46 -19.98 -15.86
N VAL A 451 11.00 -18.80 -15.47
CA VAL A 451 11.18 -17.55 -16.22
C VAL A 451 11.78 -16.48 -15.32
N ILE A 452 12.93 -15.94 -15.73
CA ILE A 452 13.61 -14.78 -15.14
C ILE A 452 13.40 -13.61 -16.11
N GLU A 453 12.48 -12.71 -15.79
CA GLU A 453 12.08 -11.66 -16.73
C GLU A 453 12.02 -10.24 -16.18
N LYS A 454 12.44 -9.27 -16.99
CA LYS A 454 12.25 -7.84 -16.68
C LYS A 454 12.83 -7.40 -15.34
N ASN A 455 13.87 -8.06 -14.85
CA ASN A 455 14.59 -7.67 -13.64
C ASN A 455 15.69 -6.66 -13.99
N PHE A 456 16.12 -5.89 -13.00
CA PHE A 456 17.28 -5.02 -13.07
C PHE A 456 18.38 -5.54 -12.14
N PHE A 457 19.47 -5.99 -12.74
CA PHE A 457 20.67 -6.44 -12.05
C PHE A 457 21.74 -5.36 -12.19
N HIS A 458 22.26 -4.85 -11.08
CA HIS A 458 23.37 -3.91 -11.14
C HIS A 458 24.35 -4.02 -9.99
N ASP A 459 25.59 -3.58 -10.21
CA ASP A 459 26.62 -3.49 -9.17
C ASP A 459 26.82 -4.83 -8.43
N ILE A 460 27.05 -5.89 -9.22
CA ILE A 460 27.35 -7.23 -8.71
C ILE A 460 28.84 -7.49 -8.93
N GLU A 461 29.57 -7.51 -7.82
CA GLU A 461 31.03 -7.67 -7.79
C GLU A 461 31.46 -8.41 -6.53
N SER A 462 32.49 -9.27 -6.63
CA SER A 462 33.14 -9.89 -5.48
C SER A 462 34.36 -9.08 -5.07
N HIS A 463 34.40 -8.63 -3.81
CA HIS A 463 35.53 -7.87 -3.28
C HIS A 463 36.53 -8.76 -2.52
N LEU A 464 36.08 -9.93 -2.03
CA LEU A 464 36.89 -10.76 -1.15
C LEU A 464 37.80 -11.75 -1.88
N THR A 465 37.32 -12.34 -2.97
CA THR A 465 38.07 -13.36 -3.72
C THR A 465 38.99 -12.77 -4.78
N GLY A 466 38.78 -11.50 -5.15
CA GLY A 466 39.48 -10.84 -6.25
C GLY A 466 39.19 -11.49 -7.61
N SER A 467 38.09 -12.24 -7.73
CA SER A 467 37.72 -12.97 -8.94
C SER A 467 36.54 -12.30 -9.65
N ASN A 468 36.55 -12.36 -10.99
CA ASN A 468 35.37 -12.08 -11.82
C ASN A 468 34.41 -13.29 -11.84
N GLY A 469 34.41 -14.09 -10.77
CA GLY A 469 33.69 -15.35 -10.63
C GLY A 469 32.25 -15.21 -10.17
N VAL A 470 31.73 -13.99 -10.06
CA VAL A 470 30.33 -13.74 -9.69
C VAL A 470 29.50 -13.27 -10.88
N HIS A 471 28.26 -13.72 -10.91
CA HIS A 471 27.39 -13.61 -12.10
C HIS A 471 26.06 -13.00 -11.71
N ALA A 472 25.35 -12.37 -12.65
CA ALA A 472 23.99 -11.94 -12.38
C ALA A 472 23.05 -13.16 -12.42
N VAL A 473 22.85 -13.77 -13.59
CA VAL A 473 22.11 -15.04 -13.72
C VAL A 473 23.09 -16.20 -13.92
N TYR A 474 23.11 -17.13 -12.97
CA TYR A 474 23.95 -18.33 -13.01
C TYR A 474 23.09 -19.59 -13.16
N LEU A 475 22.97 -20.06 -14.40
CA LEU A 475 22.35 -21.34 -14.75
C LEU A 475 23.46 -22.40 -14.73
N ASP A 476 23.77 -22.85 -13.53
CA ASP A 476 24.93 -23.67 -13.24
C ASP A 476 24.71 -25.16 -13.56
N ASP A 477 25.79 -25.91 -13.73
CA ASP A 477 25.82 -27.37 -13.72
C ASP A 477 24.63 -28.07 -14.42
N CYS A 478 24.46 -27.76 -15.69
CA CYS A 478 23.43 -28.31 -16.57
C CYS A 478 21.98 -27.99 -16.18
N ALA A 479 21.73 -26.86 -15.51
CA ALA A 479 20.38 -26.31 -15.37
C ALA A 479 19.73 -26.09 -16.75
N SER A 480 18.55 -26.67 -16.98
CA SER A 480 17.95 -26.75 -18.31
C SER A 480 16.51 -26.27 -18.36
N GLY A 481 16.12 -25.69 -19.50
CA GLY A 481 14.74 -25.29 -19.79
C GLY A 481 14.29 -23.98 -19.15
N ILE A 482 15.22 -23.09 -18.86
CA ILE A 482 15.00 -21.81 -18.18
C ILE A 482 15.00 -20.68 -19.21
N THR A 483 14.09 -19.72 -19.06
CA THR A 483 14.01 -18.53 -19.91
C THR A 483 14.51 -17.30 -19.16
N VAL A 484 15.46 -16.57 -19.75
CA VAL A 484 16.01 -15.30 -19.26
C VAL A 484 15.66 -14.21 -20.27
N ILE A 485 14.62 -13.42 -19.99
CA ILE A 485 14.03 -12.53 -21.00
C ILE A 485 13.77 -11.10 -20.55
N GLY A 486 14.18 -10.12 -21.35
CA GLY A 486 13.78 -8.73 -21.09
C GLY A 486 14.44 -8.10 -19.87
N ASN A 487 15.56 -8.62 -19.38
CA ASN A 487 16.25 -8.09 -18.19
C ASN A 487 17.25 -7.00 -18.59
N VAL A 488 17.57 -6.12 -17.62
CA VAL A 488 18.66 -5.14 -17.72
C VAL A 488 19.79 -5.56 -16.81
N PHE A 489 20.98 -5.74 -17.36
CA PHE A 489 22.21 -6.09 -16.65
C PHE A 489 23.20 -4.94 -16.78
N TYR A 490 23.70 -4.43 -15.66
CA TYR A 490 24.55 -3.25 -15.64
C TYR A 490 25.67 -3.35 -14.61
N ARG A 491 26.94 -3.17 -15.01
CA ARG A 491 28.09 -3.23 -14.07
C ARG A 491 28.16 -4.55 -13.27
N ILE A 492 28.29 -5.65 -14.01
CA ILE A 492 28.49 -7.00 -13.46
C ILE A 492 29.96 -7.38 -13.68
N SER A 493 30.74 -7.55 -12.61
CA SER A 493 32.19 -7.75 -12.76
C SER A 493 32.55 -9.06 -13.49
N GLY A 494 31.75 -10.11 -13.28
CA GLY A 494 31.87 -11.37 -14.00
C GLY A 494 30.95 -11.45 -15.22
N ARG A 495 29.98 -12.36 -15.17
CA ARG A 495 29.13 -12.71 -16.33
C ARG A 495 27.72 -12.21 -16.07
N ALA A 496 27.13 -11.50 -17.02
CA ALA A 496 25.72 -11.14 -16.92
C ALA A 496 24.86 -12.43 -16.92
N ILE A 497 25.11 -13.32 -17.89
CA ILE A 497 24.39 -14.59 -17.99
C ILE A 497 25.37 -15.73 -18.21
N MET A 498 25.35 -16.72 -17.31
CA MET A 498 26.16 -17.93 -17.39
C MET A 498 25.29 -19.16 -17.59
N CYS A 499 25.48 -19.84 -18.73
CA CYS A 499 24.90 -21.15 -19.04
C CYS A 499 25.98 -22.25 -18.97
N GLY A 500 26.03 -22.96 -17.85
CA GLY A 500 26.97 -24.04 -17.61
C GLY A 500 26.48 -25.39 -18.15
N GLY A 501 26.53 -25.61 -19.47
CA GLY A 501 26.30 -26.93 -20.08
C GLY A 501 24.85 -27.42 -20.05
N GLY A 502 23.91 -26.55 -19.69
CA GLY A 502 22.46 -26.82 -19.70
C GLY A 502 21.87 -26.85 -21.10
N ARG A 503 20.67 -27.40 -21.22
CA ARG A 503 19.93 -27.59 -22.48
C ARG A 503 18.66 -26.77 -22.52
N ASP A 504 18.23 -26.44 -23.72
CA ASP A 504 16.94 -25.78 -23.98
C ASP A 504 16.72 -24.47 -23.20
N ASN A 505 17.80 -23.81 -22.77
CA ASN A 505 17.73 -22.50 -22.14
C ASN A 505 17.51 -21.43 -23.21
N THR A 506 16.69 -20.43 -22.91
CA THR A 506 16.39 -19.33 -23.84
C THR A 506 16.82 -18.02 -23.21
N ILE A 507 17.73 -17.30 -23.85
CA ILE A 507 18.21 -15.97 -23.45
C ILE A 507 17.79 -14.98 -24.52
N ASP A 508 16.88 -14.09 -24.17
CA ASP A 508 16.16 -13.31 -25.17
C ASP A 508 15.89 -11.86 -24.75
N ASN A 509 15.91 -10.90 -25.67
CA ASN A 509 15.41 -9.53 -25.41
C ASN A 509 16.11 -8.79 -24.25
N ASN A 510 17.35 -9.12 -23.90
CA ASN A 510 18.04 -8.49 -22.74
C ASN A 510 18.90 -7.29 -23.16
N VAL A 511 19.06 -6.35 -22.24
CA VAL A 511 20.02 -5.23 -22.35
C VAL A 511 21.18 -5.51 -21.40
N ILE A 512 22.40 -5.56 -21.93
CA ILE A 512 23.59 -5.98 -21.18
C ILE A 512 24.70 -4.96 -21.36
N ALA A 513 25.03 -4.21 -20.32
CA ALA A 513 25.99 -3.13 -20.43
C ALA A 513 27.03 -3.10 -19.30
N ARG A 514 28.30 -2.85 -19.66
CA ARG A 514 29.42 -2.72 -18.70
C ARG A 514 29.64 -3.96 -17.84
N CYS A 515 29.44 -5.14 -18.41
CA CYS A 515 29.70 -6.40 -17.75
C CYS A 515 31.06 -6.98 -18.18
N GLY A 516 31.63 -7.90 -17.41
CA GLY A 516 32.78 -8.68 -17.84
C GLY A 516 32.46 -9.46 -19.13
N SER A 517 31.63 -10.49 -19.04
CA SER A 517 31.08 -11.17 -20.23
C SER A 517 29.56 -11.01 -20.29
N ALA A 518 29.00 -10.67 -21.46
CA ALA A 518 27.54 -10.63 -21.62
C ALA A 518 26.94 -12.04 -21.55
N HIS A 519 27.56 -12.99 -22.25
CA HIS A 519 27.17 -14.39 -22.25
C HIS A 519 28.35 -15.31 -21.97
N PHE A 520 28.09 -16.37 -21.20
CA PHE A 520 29.00 -17.51 -21.06
C PHE A 520 28.28 -18.81 -21.38
N THR A 521 28.96 -19.66 -22.13
CA THR A 521 28.45 -20.99 -22.51
C THR A 521 29.57 -22.02 -22.38
N ASP A 522 29.22 -23.21 -21.91
CA ASP A 522 30.16 -24.33 -21.89
C ASP A 522 29.50 -25.68 -22.23
N ARG A 523 30.32 -26.73 -22.25
CA ARG A 523 29.94 -28.13 -22.47
C ARG A 523 30.24 -29.00 -21.23
N ARG A 524 30.12 -28.45 -20.01
CA ARG A 524 30.51 -29.18 -18.79
C ARG A 524 29.75 -30.48 -18.58
N GLY A 525 28.51 -30.59 -19.08
CA GLY A 525 27.73 -31.83 -19.05
C GLY A 525 28.45 -32.99 -19.73
N LYS A 526 29.18 -32.75 -20.81
CA LYS A 526 29.97 -33.79 -21.49
C LYS A 526 31.19 -34.23 -20.69
N ALA A 527 31.83 -33.28 -20.00
CA ALA A 527 33.06 -33.54 -19.29
C ALA A 527 32.85 -34.11 -17.87
N TRP A 528 31.81 -33.67 -17.17
CA TRP A 528 31.73 -33.78 -15.70
C TRP A 528 30.52 -34.53 -15.16
N ILE A 529 29.50 -34.84 -15.97
CA ILE A 529 28.24 -35.43 -15.49
C ILE A 529 28.39 -36.81 -14.81
N ASP A 530 29.50 -37.51 -15.06
CA ASP A 530 29.78 -38.82 -14.46
C ASP A 530 30.72 -38.74 -13.24
N LYS A 531 31.02 -37.53 -12.73
CA LYS A 531 31.99 -37.31 -11.64
C LYS A 531 31.54 -37.85 -10.29
N ASP A 532 30.28 -37.62 -9.89
CA ASP A 532 29.75 -38.06 -8.59
C ASP A 532 28.22 -38.15 -8.57
N ASN A 533 27.67 -38.57 -7.42
CA ASN A 533 26.22 -38.80 -7.25
C ASN A 533 25.35 -37.54 -7.40
N SER A 534 25.87 -36.34 -7.16
CA SER A 534 25.12 -35.08 -7.32
C SER A 534 24.79 -34.75 -8.78
N TRP A 535 25.55 -35.33 -9.72
CA TRP A 535 25.44 -35.17 -11.16
C TRP A 535 24.54 -36.21 -11.85
N LYS A 536 23.84 -37.08 -11.11
CA LYS A 536 22.90 -38.07 -11.68
C LYS A 536 21.60 -37.42 -12.22
N LEU A 537 21.72 -36.56 -13.23
CA LEU A 537 20.62 -35.73 -13.77
C LEU A 537 19.49 -36.58 -14.34
N LEU A 538 19.83 -37.65 -15.07
CA LEU A 538 18.84 -38.59 -15.60
C LEU A 538 18.04 -39.27 -14.47
N ASP A 539 18.69 -39.67 -13.39
CA ASP A 539 18.00 -40.31 -12.26
C ASP A 539 17.08 -39.32 -11.54
N LYS A 540 17.43 -38.03 -11.49
CA LYS A 540 16.55 -36.99 -10.91
C LYS A 540 15.24 -36.87 -11.68
N ILE A 541 15.28 -36.80 -13.01
CA ILE A 541 14.06 -36.69 -13.84
C ILE A 541 13.28 -38.02 -13.94
N LYS A 542 13.95 -39.17 -13.83
CA LYS A 542 13.28 -40.49 -13.76
C LYS A 542 12.35 -40.63 -12.56
N ARG A 543 12.64 -39.97 -11.43
CA ARG A 543 11.77 -39.97 -10.24
C ARG A 543 10.37 -39.41 -10.50
N TYR A 544 10.20 -38.65 -11.59
CA TYR A 544 8.95 -38.01 -11.96
C TYR A 544 8.28 -38.64 -13.19
N ASN A 545 8.76 -39.79 -13.67
CA ASN A 545 8.25 -40.45 -14.88
C ASN A 545 8.17 -39.48 -16.09
N TYR A 546 9.25 -38.72 -16.33
CA TYR A 546 9.27 -37.59 -17.28
C TYR A 546 8.82 -37.90 -18.73
N THR A 547 8.74 -39.18 -19.12
CA THR A 547 8.26 -39.65 -20.43
C THR A 547 6.75 -39.91 -20.47
N GLN A 548 6.02 -39.71 -19.36
CA GLN A 548 4.57 -39.89 -19.26
C GLN A 548 3.89 -38.57 -18.85
N PRO A 549 2.57 -38.40 -19.11
CA PRO A 549 1.81 -37.25 -18.61
C PRO A 549 1.85 -37.15 -17.08
N PRO A 550 1.89 -35.94 -16.49
CA PRO A 550 1.80 -34.64 -17.17
C PRO A 550 3.14 -34.12 -17.73
N TRP A 551 4.27 -34.76 -17.42
CA TRP A 551 5.60 -34.28 -17.79
C TRP A 551 5.88 -34.32 -19.29
N SER A 552 5.48 -35.40 -19.98
CA SER A 552 5.72 -35.51 -21.43
C SER A 552 4.88 -34.54 -22.26
N GLU A 553 3.68 -34.22 -21.79
CA GLU A 553 2.81 -33.23 -22.42
C GLU A 553 3.30 -31.80 -22.14
N ARG A 554 3.74 -31.52 -20.91
CA ARG A 554 4.21 -30.18 -20.52
C ARG A 554 5.60 -29.87 -21.08
N TYR A 555 6.49 -30.85 -21.11
CA TYR A 555 7.89 -30.70 -21.54
C TYR A 555 8.27 -31.76 -22.59
N PRO A 556 7.71 -31.70 -23.81
CA PRO A 556 7.92 -32.72 -24.84
C PRO A 556 9.40 -32.90 -25.19
N ARG A 557 10.18 -31.81 -25.30
CA ARG A 557 11.64 -31.90 -25.53
C ARG A 557 12.38 -32.68 -24.45
N LEU A 558 11.94 -32.60 -23.19
CA LEU A 558 12.54 -33.35 -22.09
C LEU A 558 12.16 -34.84 -22.19
N ALA A 559 10.92 -35.17 -22.54
CA ALA A 559 10.49 -36.56 -22.73
C ALA A 559 11.29 -37.30 -23.81
N HIS A 560 11.74 -36.56 -24.82
CA HIS A 560 12.55 -37.05 -25.94
C HIS A 560 14.06 -36.84 -25.78
N ILE A 561 14.53 -36.49 -24.57
CA ILE A 561 15.95 -36.15 -24.34
C ILE A 561 16.92 -37.29 -24.65
N LEU A 562 16.45 -38.55 -24.63
CA LEU A 562 17.26 -39.74 -24.90
C LEU A 562 17.12 -40.30 -26.33
N ASP A 563 16.34 -39.68 -27.21
CA ASP A 563 16.08 -40.20 -28.56
C ASP A 563 17.38 -40.35 -29.38
N ASN A 564 18.36 -39.47 -29.15
CA ASN A 564 19.69 -39.51 -29.75
C ASN A 564 20.77 -40.17 -28.86
N GLY A 565 20.34 -40.84 -27.78
CA GLY A 565 21.22 -41.51 -26.82
C GLY A 565 21.76 -40.60 -25.70
N LEU A 566 22.19 -41.24 -24.61
CA LEU A 566 22.65 -40.55 -23.39
C LEU A 566 23.87 -39.66 -23.63
N GLU A 567 24.81 -40.08 -24.49
CA GLU A 567 26.01 -39.30 -24.77
C GLU A 567 25.71 -37.97 -25.47
N MET A 568 24.60 -37.90 -26.21
CA MET A 568 24.13 -36.66 -26.82
C MET A 568 23.28 -35.84 -25.89
N ALA A 569 22.50 -36.46 -24.99
CA ALA A 569 21.79 -35.77 -23.92
C ALA A 569 22.70 -34.93 -23.00
N LYS A 570 24.01 -35.23 -22.96
CA LYS A 570 25.02 -34.48 -22.19
C LYS A 570 25.43 -33.14 -22.83
N GLU A 571 25.17 -32.95 -24.12
CA GLU A 571 25.50 -31.70 -24.83
C GLU A 571 24.46 -30.60 -24.54
N PRO A 572 24.79 -29.30 -24.70
CA PRO A 572 23.88 -28.20 -24.39
C PRO A 572 22.91 -27.86 -25.55
N GLU A 573 22.31 -28.86 -26.20
CA GLU A 573 21.44 -28.62 -27.37
C GLU A 573 20.16 -27.83 -27.02
N GLY A 574 19.61 -27.17 -28.04
CA GLY A 574 18.34 -26.46 -27.96
C GLY A 574 18.40 -25.11 -27.27
N CYS A 575 19.59 -24.67 -26.86
CA CYS A 575 19.83 -23.36 -26.26
C CYS A 575 19.81 -22.24 -27.32
N ILE A 576 19.13 -21.14 -27.00
CA ILE A 576 18.93 -19.99 -27.90
C ILE A 576 19.41 -18.72 -27.19
N ILE A 577 20.23 -17.93 -27.89
CA ILE A 577 20.67 -16.59 -27.47
C ILE A 577 20.26 -15.61 -28.57
N ALA A 578 19.17 -14.87 -28.33
CA ALA A 578 18.51 -14.08 -29.36
C ALA A 578 18.17 -12.66 -28.93
N ARG A 579 18.17 -11.71 -29.87
CA ARG A 579 17.58 -10.37 -29.67
C ARG A 579 18.11 -9.61 -28.45
N ASN A 580 19.38 -9.80 -28.10
CA ASN A 580 20.01 -9.09 -26.99
C ASN A 580 20.82 -7.91 -27.54
N ILE A 581 20.97 -6.85 -26.74
CA ILE A 581 21.87 -5.73 -27.03
C ILE A 581 22.96 -5.63 -25.96
N GLY A 582 24.22 -5.58 -26.41
CA GLY A 582 25.42 -5.39 -25.60
C GLY A 582 25.96 -3.97 -25.71
N TRP A 583 26.58 -3.47 -24.65
CA TRP A 583 27.28 -2.18 -24.67
C TRP A 583 28.44 -2.13 -23.69
N LYS A 584 29.66 -1.91 -24.20
CA LYS A 584 30.88 -1.79 -23.37
C LYS A 584 31.08 -2.95 -22.41
N ASN A 585 30.70 -4.16 -22.81
CA ASN A 585 31.08 -5.36 -22.08
C ASN A 585 32.54 -5.72 -22.44
N GLU A 586 33.32 -6.30 -21.53
CA GLU A 586 34.69 -6.72 -21.89
C GLU A 586 34.66 -7.79 -22.99
N ARG A 587 33.65 -8.67 -22.95
CA ARG A 587 33.39 -9.72 -23.95
C ARG A 587 31.89 -9.85 -24.20
N TRP A 588 31.51 -10.01 -25.47
CA TRP A 588 30.14 -10.40 -25.82
C TRP A 588 29.85 -11.85 -25.42
N LEU A 589 30.75 -12.77 -25.80
CA LEU A 589 30.56 -14.20 -25.60
C LEU A 589 31.86 -14.87 -25.15
N GLU A 590 31.76 -15.61 -24.05
CA GLU A 590 32.81 -16.50 -23.54
C GLU A 590 32.38 -17.97 -23.74
N LYS A 591 33.28 -18.77 -24.33
CA LYS A 591 33.06 -20.20 -24.59
C LYS A 591 34.13 -21.04 -23.90
N ASN A 592 33.74 -22.14 -23.27
CA ASN A 592 34.70 -23.08 -22.69
C ASN A 592 34.27 -24.54 -22.94
N CYS A 593 35.18 -25.39 -23.42
CA CYS A 593 34.89 -26.81 -23.59
C CYS A 593 35.20 -27.65 -22.35
N LEU A 594 35.92 -27.09 -21.36
CA LEU A 594 36.32 -27.76 -20.10
C LEU A 594 36.93 -29.16 -20.29
N GLY A 595 37.62 -29.37 -21.41
CA GLY A 595 38.27 -30.64 -21.77
C GLY A 595 37.41 -31.60 -22.62
N ALA A 596 36.19 -31.25 -23.01
CA ALA A 596 35.38 -32.06 -23.93
C ALA A 596 35.92 -32.02 -25.38
N CYS A 597 35.99 -33.19 -26.03
CA CYS A 597 36.40 -33.32 -27.45
C CYS A 597 35.27 -32.90 -28.42
N GLY A 598 35.62 -32.35 -29.60
CA GLY A 598 34.68 -31.97 -30.68
C GLY A 598 34.31 -30.47 -30.76
N GLY A 599 33.50 -30.08 -31.76
CA GLY A 599 33.08 -28.70 -32.04
C GLY A 599 32.11 -28.08 -31.01
N PHE A 600 31.75 -26.79 -31.17
CA PHE A 600 30.96 -26.00 -30.21
C PHE A 600 29.65 -25.47 -30.84
N ASP A 601 29.01 -26.25 -31.71
CA ASP A 601 27.91 -25.79 -32.58
C ASP A 601 26.51 -26.13 -32.05
N PHE A 602 26.31 -26.09 -30.72
CA PHE A 602 25.05 -26.50 -30.07
C PHE A 602 24.12 -25.34 -29.67
N TYR A 603 24.66 -24.11 -29.64
CA TYR A 603 23.93 -22.90 -29.27
C TYR A 603 23.53 -22.14 -30.52
N THR A 604 22.27 -21.70 -30.58
CA THR A 604 21.77 -20.83 -31.65
C THR A 604 21.93 -19.36 -31.26
N PHE A 605 22.60 -18.58 -32.11
CA PHE A 605 22.75 -17.13 -31.97
C PHE A 605 22.01 -16.43 -33.10
N GLN A 606 21.10 -15.50 -32.78
CA GLN A 606 20.30 -14.79 -33.78
C GLN A 606 19.95 -13.36 -33.33
N ASP A 607 19.94 -12.42 -34.27
CA ASP A 607 19.42 -11.05 -34.08
C ASP A 607 19.99 -10.29 -32.87
N ASN A 608 21.25 -10.55 -32.48
CA ASN A 608 21.89 -9.83 -31.37
C ASN A 608 22.71 -8.64 -31.88
N ILE A 609 22.78 -7.58 -31.09
CA ILE A 609 23.71 -6.46 -31.26
C ILE A 609 24.79 -6.60 -30.19
N GLU A 610 26.04 -6.86 -30.58
CA GLU A 610 27.10 -7.23 -29.62
C GLU A 610 27.64 -6.04 -28.83
N ASP A 611 27.81 -4.89 -29.48
CA ASP A 611 28.34 -3.67 -28.86
C ASP A 611 27.82 -2.39 -29.53
N GLN A 612 26.75 -1.82 -28.98
CA GLN A 612 26.20 -0.54 -29.40
C GLN A 612 25.50 0.17 -28.24
N ASP A 613 25.66 1.49 -28.17
CA ASP A 613 25.03 2.32 -27.14
C ASP A 613 23.50 2.13 -27.15
N PRO A 614 22.90 1.59 -26.07
CA PRO A 614 21.48 1.28 -26.01
C PRO A 614 20.64 2.54 -25.80
N LYS A 615 21.23 3.72 -25.63
CA LYS A 615 20.54 5.00 -25.42
C LYS A 615 19.67 4.99 -24.16
N PHE A 616 20.32 4.78 -23.00
CA PHE A 616 19.67 4.96 -21.71
C PHE A 616 19.15 6.39 -21.53
N VAL A 617 18.02 6.53 -20.83
CA VAL A 617 17.41 7.85 -20.52
C VAL A 617 18.35 8.71 -19.68
N ASP A 618 18.91 8.16 -18.61
CA ASP A 618 19.89 8.85 -17.75
C ASP A 618 20.77 7.81 -17.03
N GLU A 619 21.89 7.49 -17.67
CA GLU A 619 22.84 6.48 -17.18
C GLU A 619 23.52 6.90 -15.87
N ALA A 620 23.77 8.20 -15.67
CA ALA A 620 24.48 8.70 -14.49
C ALA A 620 23.71 8.47 -13.19
N ASN A 621 22.37 8.46 -13.26
CA ASN A 621 21.47 8.24 -12.13
C ASN A 621 20.75 6.88 -12.17
N LEU A 622 21.28 5.90 -12.92
CA LEU A 622 20.71 4.55 -13.06
C LEU A 622 19.25 4.49 -13.58
N LYS A 623 18.81 5.51 -14.34
CA LYS A 623 17.53 5.45 -15.07
C LYS A 623 17.75 4.80 -16.42
N LEU A 624 17.90 3.47 -16.39
CA LEU A 624 18.32 2.66 -17.54
C LEU A 624 17.15 2.21 -18.45
N ALA A 625 16.03 2.92 -18.41
CA ALA A 625 15.03 2.81 -19.46
C ALA A 625 15.65 3.18 -20.81
N LEU A 626 15.26 2.48 -21.88
CA LEU A 626 15.70 2.80 -23.24
C LEU A 626 14.89 3.99 -23.79
N ARG A 627 15.56 4.91 -24.45
CA ARG A 627 14.92 5.97 -25.25
C ARG A 627 14.32 5.38 -26.53
N ASP A 628 13.31 6.04 -27.09
CA ASP A 628 12.62 5.61 -28.32
C ASP A 628 13.54 5.50 -29.54
N ASP A 629 14.66 6.23 -29.54
CA ASP A 629 15.71 6.19 -30.57
C ASP A 629 16.79 5.11 -30.32
N SER A 630 16.55 4.19 -29.37
CA SER A 630 17.47 3.09 -29.08
C SER A 630 17.63 2.13 -30.28
N PRO A 631 18.86 1.72 -30.62
CA PRO A 631 19.09 0.71 -31.65
C PRO A 631 18.49 -0.66 -31.30
N ALA A 632 18.21 -0.94 -30.02
CA ALA A 632 17.54 -2.17 -29.61
C ALA A 632 16.18 -2.35 -30.32
N TYR A 633 15.46 -1.26 -30.60
CA TYR A 633 14.17 -1.30 -31.29
C TYR A 633 14.26 -1.60 -32.79
N SER A 634 15.48 -1.61 -33.36
CA SER A 634 15.71 -2.08 -34.73
C SER A 634 15.83 -3.61 -34.83
N ILE A 635 16.04 -4.30 -33.71
CA ILE A 635 16.12 -5.75 -33.65
C ILE A 635 14.71 -6.33 -33.87
N PRO A 636 14.50 -7.21 -34.87
CA PRO A 636 13.20 -7.81 -35.13
C PRO A 636 12.61 -8.53 -33.90
N GLY A 637 11.44 -8.08 -33.45
CA GLY A 637 10.73 -8.68 -32.32
C GLY A 637 11.26 -8.30 -30.94
N PHE A 638 12.20 -7.37 -30.82
CA PHE A 638 12.58 -6.79 -29.54
C PHE A 638 11.41 -6.01 -28.94
N LYS A 639 11.12 -6.25 -27.66
CA LYS A 639 10.04 -5.64 -26.89
C LYS A 639 10.61 -4.70 -25.84
N ARG A 640 9.92 -3.57 -25.64
CA ARG A 640 10.23 -2.62 -24.56
C ARG A 640 10.23 -3.32 -23.19
N ILE A 641 11.28 -3.10 -22.42
CA ILE A 641 11.37 -3.49 -21.02
C ILE A 641 10.70 -2.40 -20.18
N PRO A 642 9.70 -2.71 -19.33
CA PRO A 642 9.01 -1.72 -18.51
C PRO A 642 9.85 -1.36 -17.27
N PHE A 643 10.97 -0.68 -17.48
CA PHE A 643 11.95 -0.37 -16.43
C PHE A 643 11.31 0.40 -15.27
N GLU A 644 10.33 1.25 -15.55
CA GLU A 644 9.56 2.00 -14.54
C GLU A 644 8.77 1.14 -13.55
N LYS A 645 8.55 -0.13 -13.87
CA LYS A 645 7.81 -1.08 -13.01
C LYS A 645 8.74 -1.98 -12.19
N ILE A 646 10.05 -1.82 -12.30
CA ILE A 646 11.03 -2.66 -11.57
C ILE A 646 11.16 -2.17 -10.13
N GLY A 647 11.35 -3.12 -9.21
CA GLY A 647 11.46 -2.89 -7.78
C GLY A 647 10.10 -2.74 -7.09
N PRO A 648 10.13 -2.51 -5.76
CA PRO A 648 8.93 -2.32 -4.95
C PRO A 648 8.10 -1.16 -5.48
N GLN A 649 6.90 -1.50 -5.92
CA GLN A 649 5.84 -0.52 -6.16
C GLN A 649 5.00 -0.40 -4.90
N GLU A 650 4.40 0.77 -4.69
CA GLU A 650 3.39 0.94 -3.66
C GLU A 650 2.16 0.05 -3.92
N SER A 651 1.51 -0.39 -2.85
CA SER A 651 0.40 -1.34 -2.96
C SER A 651 -0.85 -0.70 -3.52
N ASN A 652 -1.50 -1.35 -4.48
CA ASN A 652 -2.91 -1.08 -4.80
C ASN A 652 -3.88 -1.87 -3.88
N SER A 653 -3.39 -2.70 -2.94
CA SER A 653 -4.19 -3.16 -1.79
C SER A 653 -4.45 -1.94 -0.91
N LYS A 654 -5.69 -1.80 -0.40
CA LYS A 654 -6.35 -0.60 0.19
C LYS A 654 -5.58 0.19 1.28
N LEU A 655 -4.30 0.51 1.08
CA LEU A 655 -3.38 1.26 1.92
C LEU A 655 -2.20 1.88 1.12
N GLY A 656 -2.10 1.77 -0.22
CA GLY A 656 -0.96 2.34 -0.99
C GLY A 656 -1.27 3.16 -2.25
N GLY A 657 -2.54 3.46 -2.54
CA GLY A 657 -2.93 4.45 -3.55
C GLY A 657 -2.74 5.92 -3.12
N TYR A 658 -2.33 6.13 -1.87
CA TYR A 658 -2.45 7.41 -1.15
C TYR A 658 -1.09 8.01 -0.74
N THR A 659 -0.03 7.67 -1.47
CA THR A 659 1.30 8.23 -1.21
C THR A 659 1.30 9.73 -1.47
N ILE A 660 1.62 10.49 -0.43
CA ILE A 660 1.72 11.95 -0.50
C ILE A 660 3.19 12.31 -0.66
N ASP A 661 3.49 13.09 -1.70
CA ASP A 661 4.82 13.64 -1.92
C ASP A 661 5.32 14.34 -0.64
N PRO A 662 6.51 14.01 -0.10
CA PRO A 662 7.02 14.62 1.12
C PRO A 662 7.14 16.15 1.08
N ALA A 663 7.42 16.73 -0.10
CA ALA A 663 7.43 18.18 -0.28
C ALA A 663 6.01 18.75 -0.17
N TRP A 664 5.01 18.07 -0.74
CA TRP A 664 3.62 18.46 -0.56
C TRP A 664 3.15 18.33 0.89
N MET A 665 3.55 17.25 1.57
CA MET A 665 3.32 17.08 3.00
C MET A 665 3.86 18.27 3.78
N ALA A 666 5.08 18.72 3.49
CA ALA A 666 5.67 19.89 4.13
C ALA A 666 4.85 21.17 3.88
N GLU A 667 4.34 21.38 2.66
CA GLU A 667 3.49 22.53 2.34
C GLU A 667 2.15 22.49 3.08
N ALA A 668 1.49 21.33 3.11
CA ALA A 668 0.28 21.14 3.90
C ALA A 668 0.51 21.43 5.39
N MET A 669 1.68 21.04 5.92
CA MET A 669 2.04 21.33 7.31
C MET A 669 2.32 22.80 7.59
N LYS A 670 2.69 23.61 6.59
CA LYS A 670 2.75 25.07 6.76
C LYS A 670 1.36 25.66 6.98
N VAL A 671 0.35 25.15 6.27
CA VAL A 671 -1.05 25.55 6.49
C VAL A 671 -1.51 25.11 7.88
N PHE A 672 -1.23 23.86 8.25
CA PHE A 672 -1.62 23.32 9.55
C PHE A 672 -1.03 24.12 10.73
N ASN A 673 0.26 24.49 10.63
CA ASN A 673 1.00 25.20 11.66
C ASN A 673 0.85 26.74 11.61
N ALA A 674 0.11 27.28 10.63
CA ALA A 674 -0.07 28.72 10.51
C ALA A 674 -0.81 29.28 11.74
N PRO A 675 -0.45 30.50 12.20
CA PRO A 675 -1.23 31.21 13.20
C PRO A 675 -2.69 31.32 12.77
N LYS A 676 -3.62 31.19 13.71
CA LYS A 676 -5.05 31.34 13.43
C LYS A 676 -5.32 32.70 12.77
N PRO A 677 -5.79 32.73 11.51
CA PRO A 677 -6.04 33.97 10.80
C PRO A 677 -7.34 34.59 11.29
N LYS A 678 -7.45 35.92 11.22
CA LYS A 678 -8.73 36.60 11.42
C LYS A 678 -9.51 36.59 10.10
N LEU A 679 -10.37 35.60 9.92
CA LEU A 679 -11.27 35.55 8.77
C LEU A 679 -12.55 36.35 9.03
N GLU A 680 -13.04 36.99 7.98
CA GLU A 680 -14.34 37.64 7.96
C GLU A 680 -15.33 36.79 7.15
N PHE A 681 -16.52 36.59 7.72
CA PHE A 681 -17.64 35.88 7.13
C PHE A 681 -18.91 36.73 7.31
N PRO A 682 -19.69 37.00 6.24
CA PRO A 682 -19.36 36.74 4.84
C PRO A 682 -18.14 37.55 4.36
N THR A 683 -17.44 37.05 3.36
CA THR A 683 -16.34 37.75 2.69
C THR A 683 -16.81 39.06 2.08
N ARG A 684 -16.01 40.12 2.22
CA ARG A 684 -16.24 41.43 1.59
C ARG A 684 -15.59 41.56 0.21
N HIS A 685 -14.98 40.49 -0.30
CA HIS A 685 -14.30 40.54 -1.58
C HIS A 685 -15.32 40.88 -2.71
N PRO A 686 -15.05 41.85 -3.60
CA PRO A 686 -16.01 42.27 -4.63
C PRO A 686 -16.49 41.10 -5.50
N ASP A 687 -15.59 40.18 -5.83
CA ASP A 687 -15.88 38.99 -6.63
C ASP A 687 -16.83 37.96 -6.00
N ALA A 688 -17.10 38.06 -4.69
CA ALA A 688 -18.01 37.17 -3.97
C ALA A 688 -19.43 37.77 -3.81
N GLN A 689 -19.60 39.08 -4.07
CA GLN A 689 -20.86 39.80 -3.83
C GLN A 689 -21.97 39.44 -4.82
N TRP A 690 -21.72 38.55 -5.77
CA TRP A 690 -22.76 37.98 -6.61
C TRP A 690 -23.69 37.03 -5.83
N PHE A 691 -23.20 36.42 -4.74
CA PHE A 691 -23.91 35.34 -4.07
C PHE A 691 -25.28 35.74 -3.50
N PRO A 692 -25.44 36.89 -2.80
CA PRO A 692 -26.75 37.31 -2.29
C PRO A 692 -27.82 37.51 -3.36
N GLU A 693 -27.39 37.73 -4.60
CA GLU A 693 -28.23 37.99 -5.78
C GLU A 693 -28.33 36.75 -6.70
N ALA A 694 -27.71 35.62 -6.33
CA ALA A 694 -27.64 34.43 -7.17
C ALA A 694 -29.02 33.79 -7.41
N SER A 695 -29.84 33.75 -6.37
CA SER A 695 -31.22 33.26 -6.36
C SER A 695 -31.40 31.76 -6.62
N PHE A 696 -30.94 31.24 -7.76
CA PHE A 696 -31.27 29.89 -8.22
C PHE A 696 -30.05 29.15 -8.77
N GLY A 697 -29.67 28.07 -8.10
CA GLY A 697 -28.50 27.24 -8.41
C GLY A 697 -28.88 25.82 -8.78
N LEU A 698 -28.06 25.20 -9.64
CA LEU A 698 -28.18 23.79 -10.03
C LEU A 698 -27.16 22.95 -9.27
N PHE A 699 -27.61 21.95 -8.51
CA PHE A 699 -26.73 20.99 -7.84
C PHE A 699 -26.69 19.68 -8.64
N LEU A 700 -25.50 19.11 -8.83
CA LEU A 700 -25.27 17.90 -9.59
C LEU A 700 -24.53 16.88 -8.74
N HIS A 701 -25.21 15.83 -8.32
CA HIS A 701 -24.60 14.65 -7.70
C HIS A 701 -24.38 13.57 -8.74
N TRP A 702 -23.13 13.37 -9.11
CA TRP A 702 -22.73 12.46 -10.17
C TRP A 702 -21.45 11.71 -9.83
N GLY A 703 -21.41 10.43 -10.18
CA GLY A 703 -20.28 9.55 -9.92
C GLY A 703 -20.67 8.08 -10.09
N ILE A 704 -19.83 7.19 -9.58
CA ILE A 704 -19.95 5.74 -9.80
C ILE A 704 -21.27 5.14 -9.30
N HIS A 705 -21.91 5.72 -8.28
CA HIS A 705 -23.23 5.30 -7.80
C HIS A 705 -24.32 5.35 -8.88
N SER A 706 -24.20 6.26 -9.85
CA SER A 706 -25.16 6.41 -10.95
C SER A 706 -25.27 5.14 -11.81
N VAL A 707 -24.21 4.31 -11.85
CA VAL A 707 -24.19 3.03 -12.57
C VAL A 707 -25.22 2.06 -12.00
N ALA A 708 -25.32 1.98 -10.67
CA ALA A 708 -26.27 1.14 -9.97
C ALA A 708 -27.62 1.84 -9.77
N GLY A 709 -27.69 3.15 -9.96
CA GLY A 709 -28.90 3.93 -9.72
C GLY A 709 -29.25 4.03 -8.24
N ILE A 710 -28.26 4.34 -7.39
CA ILE A 710 -28.37 4.34 -5.92
C ILE A 710 -27.85 5.66 -5.33
N ASP A 711 -28.09 5.86 -4.03
CA ASP A 711 -27.67 7.06 -3.29
C ASP A 711 -26.13 7.21 -3.28
N PRO A 712 -25.57 8.41 -3.56
CA PRO A 712 -24.13 8.65 -3.54
C PRO A 712 -23.52 8.33 -2.17
N SER A 713 -22.73 7.26 -2.13
CA SER A 713 -21.96 6.76 -0.99
C SER A 713 -22.80 6.28 0.18
N TRP A 714 -23.89 6.95 0.55
CA TRP A 714 -24.75 6.62 1.68
C TRP A 714 -25.34 5.21 1.58
N SER A 715 -25.51 4.68 0.37
CA SER A 715 -25.88 3.26 0.17
C SER A 715 -24.90 2.26 0.80
N MET A 716 -23.65 2.67 1.11
CA MET A 716 -22.66 1.86 1.84
C MET A 716 -22.81 1.96 3.36
N MET A 717 -23.55 2.93 3.88
CA MET A 717 -23.68 3.18 5.31
C MET A 717 -24.76 2.30 5.94
N LYS A 718 -24.44 1.70 7.09
CA LYS A 718 -25.39 0.92 7.88
C LYS A 718 -26.26 1.84 8.76
N GLY A 719 -27.53 1.48 8.93
CA GLY A 719 -28.42 2.12 9.91
C GLY A 719 -29.01 3.48 9.50
N CYS A 720 -28.89 3.89 8.23
CA CYS A 720 -29.50 5.13 7.74
C CYS A 720 -31.04 5.06 7.84
N PRO A 721 -31.70 5.98 8.58
CA PRO A 721 -33.13 5.90 8.87
C PRO A 721 -34.01 6.15 7.64
N TRP A 722 -33.46 6.75 6.59
CA TRP A 722 -34.17 7.00 5.33
C TRP A 722 -34.08 5.84 4.31
N HIS A 723 -33.37 4.75 4.60
CA HIS A 723 -33.34 3.55 3.74
C HIS A 723 -34.53 2.60 3.97
N GLY A 724 -35.42 2.89 4.94
CA GLY A 724 -36.57 2.05 5.28
C GLY A 724 -36.21 0.77 6.05
N SER A 725 -37.21 -0.09 6.31
CA SER A 725 -37.06 -1.31 7.13
C SER A 725 -36.56 -2.55 6.36
N SER A 726 -36.71 -2.56 5.04
CA SER A 726 -36.08 -3.51 4.13
C SER A 726 -34.93 -2.80 3.43
N ASP A 727 -33.70 -2.96 3.93
CA ASP A 727 -32.53 -2.26 3.40
C ASP A 727 -32.31 -2.60 1.91
N PRO A 728 -32.68 -1.69 0.98
CA PRO A 728 -32.60 -1.97 -0.45
C PRO A 728 -31.15 -1.92 -0.95
N TYR A 729 -30.22 -1.49 -0.11
CA TYR A 729 -28.79 -1.35 -0.40
C TYR A 729 -27.95 -2.36 0.36
N LYS A 730 -28.59 -3.40 0.93
CA LYS A 730 -27.95 -4.47 1.70
C LYS A 730 -26.70 -5.03 1.03
N ASP A 731 -26.74 -5.19 -0.30
CA ASP A 731 -25.58 -5.66 -1.06
C ASP A 731 -24.35 -4.74 -0.91
N TYR A 732 -24.55 -3.41 -0.89
CA TYR A 732 -23.48 -2.41 -0.85
C TYR A 732 -23.01 -2.08 0.57
N ASN A 733 -23.90 -2.11 1.56
CA ASN A 733 -23.52 -1.87 2.96
C ASN A 733 -22.99 -3.11 3.69
N GLN A 734 -23.26 -4.32 3.18
CA GLN A 734 -22.62 -5.56 3.65
C GLN A 734 -21.29 -5.80 2.94
N ASP A 735 -21.19 -5.39 1.67
CA ASP A 735 -19.99 -5.57 0.85
C ASP A 735 -19.69 -4.32 0.02
N GLN A 736 -18.84 -3.46 0.57
CA GLN A 736 -18.42 -2.21 -0.08
C GLN A 736 -17.64 -2.46 -1.39
N SER A 737 -17.05 -3.65 -1.58
CA SER A 737 -16.34 -3.94 -2.83
C SER A 737 -17.28 -3.91 -4.04
N LYS A 738 -18.56 -4.25 -3.84
CA LYS A 738 -19.60 -4.13 -4.88
C LYS A 738 -19.86 -2.68 -5.28
N TYR A 739 -19.83 -1.75 -4.31
CA TYR A 739 -20.00 -0.33 -4.58
C TYR A 739 -18.77 0.23 -5.32
N TYR A 740 -17.56 -0.04 -4.82
CA TYR A 740 -16.34 0.44 -5.46
C TYR A 740 -16.12 -0.18 -6.86
N GLY A 741 -16.56 -1.42 -7.08
CA GLY A 741 -16.56 -2.07 -8.40
C GLY A 741 -17.46 -1.39 -9.45
N LEU A 742 -18.34 -0.45 -9.06
CA LEU A 742 -19.08 0.37 -10.01
C LEU A 742 -18.15 1.27 -10.84
N ALA A 743 -16.95 1.59 -10.34
CA ALA A 743 -15.96 2.37 -11.07
C ALA A 743 -15.53 1.73 -12.40
N GLU A 744 -15.52 0.39 -12.49
CA GLU A 744 -15.19 -0.34 -13.72
C GLU A 744 -16.20 -0.11 -14.85
N LYS A 745 -17.44 0.20 -14.48
CA LYS A 745 -18.57 0.35 -15.40
C LYS A 745 -18.93 1.81 -15.66
N PHE A 746 -18.43 2.73 -14.84
CA PHE A 746 -18.68 4.14 -15.00
C PHE A 746 -17.86 4.68 -16.17
N ASN A 747 -18.52 4.86 -17.32
CA ASN A 747 -17.90 5.41 -18.52
C ASN A 747 -18.92 6.27 -19.29
N PRO A 748 -18.92 7.59 -19.06
CA PRO A 748 -19.95 8.48 -19.58
C PRO A 748 -19.67 8.87 -21.04
N THR A 749 -20.05 8.00 -21.95
CA THR A 749 -19.79 8.13 -23.40
C THR A 749 -20.62 9.22 -24.06
N GLN A 750 -21.74 9.65 -23.45
CA GLN A 750 -22.63 10.70 -23.94
C GLN A 750 -22.50 12.01 -23.13
N TYR A 751 -21.41 12.17 -22.39
CA TYR A 751 -21.16 13.35 -21.56
C TYR A 751 -21.02 14.63 -22.39
N ASP A 752 -22.03 15.51 -22.28
CA ASP A 752 -22.08 16.83 -22.91
C ASP A 752 -22.58 17.90 -21.90
N PRO A 753 -21.68 18.50 -21.11
CA PRO A 753 -22.05 19.53 -20.15
C PRO A 753 -22.49 20.85 -20.80
N ASP A 754 -22.15 21.10 -22.08
CA ASP A 754 -22.62 22.29 -22.79
C ASP A 754 -24.14 22.25 -22.95
N LYS A 755 -24.67 21.08 -23.33
CA LYS A 755 -26.11 20.84 -23.40
C LYS A 755 -26.80 21.00 -22.03
N TRP A 756 -26.16 20.50 -20.96
CA TRP A 756 -26.69 20.64 -19.60
C TRP A 756 -26.78 22.10 -19.18
N MET A 757 -25.68 22.85 -19.34
CA MET A 757 -25.56 24.23 -18.89
C MET A 757 -26.37 25.20 -19.76
N ALA A 758 -26.53 24.93 -21.06
CA ALA A 758 -27.41 25.69 -21.95
C ALA A 758 -28.87 25.61 -21.48
N ALA A 759 -29.35 24.41 -21.17
CA ALA A 759 -30.71 24.20 -20.65
C ALA A 759 -30.89 24.88 -19.29
N ALA A 760 -29.93 24.72 -18.39
CA ALA A 760 -29.96 25.34 -17.07
C ALA A 760 -29.98 26.88 -17.16
N LYS A 761 -29.10 27.48 -17.97
CA LYS A 761 -29.07 28.94 -18.14
C LYS A 761 -30.40 29.47 -18.68
N LYS A 762 -30.98 28.78 -19.67
CA LYS A 762 -32.27 29.15 -20.24
C LYS A 762 -33.40 29.06 -19.19
N ALA A 763 -33.33 28.09 -18.29
CA ALA A 763 -34.26 27.90 -17.18
C ALA A 763 -34.05 28.87 -15.99
N GLY A 764 -33.11 29.81 -16.09
CA GLY A 764 -32.88 30.86 -15.10
C GLY A 764 -31.91 30.51 -13.98
N PHE A 765 -31.24 29.36 -14.04
CA PHE A 765 -30.12 29.09 -13.13
C PHE A 765 -28.99 30.10 -13.35
N THR A 766 -28.33 30.53 -12.28
CA THR A 766 -27.24 31.53 -12.32
C THR A 766 -25.89 30.94 -11.92
N TYR A 767 -25.88 29.79 -11.26
CA TYR A 767 -24.70 29.04 -10.88
C TYR A 767 -24.99 27.54 -10.90
N ALA A 768 -23.94 26.74 -11.00
CA ALA A 768 -24.02 25.29 -10.88
C ALA A 768 -22.97 24.80 -9.89
N VAL A 769 -23.25 23.68 -9.20
CA VAL A 769 -22.35 23.01 -8.26
C VAL A 769 -22.27 21.54 -8.64
N LEU A 770 -21.09 21.05 -9.00
CA LEU A 770 -20.85 19.64 -9.34
C LEU A 770 -20.07 18.93 -8.24
N THR A 771 -20.50 17.72 -7.85
CA THR A 771 -19.73 16.82 -6.97
C THR A 771 -18.43 16.41 -7.65
N THR A 772 -17.32 17.04 -7.29
CA THR A 772 -16.00 16.64 -7.81
C THR A 772 -15.57 15.31 -7.20
N LYS A 773 -15.88 15.13 -5.91
CA LYS A 773 -15.68 13.92 -5.11
C LYS A 773 -16.72 13.86 -3.99
N HIS A 774 -17.44 12.75 -3.87
CA HIS A 774 -18.36 12.48 -2.74
C HIS A 774 -17.68 11.66 -1.63
N HIS A 775 -18.40 11.26 -0.58
CA HIS A 775 -17.84 10.52 0.56
C HIS A 775 -17.17 9.19 0.18
N ASP A 776 -17.56 8.57 -0.94
CA ASP A 776 -16.92 7.35 -1.45
C ASP A 776 -15.49 7.55 -1.98
N GLY A 777 -15.04 8.80 -2.13
CA GLY A 777 -13.67 9.10 -2.52
C GLY A 777 -13.39 9.08 -4.02
N TYR A 778 -14.36 8.74 -4.88
CA TYR A 778 -14.11 8.69 -6.33
C TYR A 778 -14.01 10.10 -6.92
N ALA A 779 -12.82 10.49 -7.39
CA ALA A 779 -12.59 11.78 -8.01
C ALA A 779 -12.97 11.79 -9.51
N LEU A 780 -13.80 12.74 -9.94
CA LEU A 780 -14.22 12.93 -11.34
C LEU A 780 -13.13 13.54 -12.25
N TRP A 781 -11.91 13.70 -11.73
CA TRP A 781 -10.76 14.19 -12.47
C TRP A 781 -9.54 13.30 -12.19
N PRO A 782 -8.49 13.35 -13.05
CA PRO A 782 -7.30 12.56 -12.85
C PRO A 782 -6.40 13.15 -11.76
N THR A 783 -6.83 13.07 -10.50
CA THR A 783 -6.08 13.57 -9.33
C THR A 783 -4.71 12.91 -9.19
N ASN A 784 -3.67 13.67 -8.80
CA ASN A 784 -2.38 13.10 -8.42
C ASN A 784 -2.33 12.64 -6.96
N PHE A 785 -3.37 12.95 -6.19
CA PHE A 785 -3.52 12.57 -4.80
C PHE A 785 -4.61 11.50 -4.71
N GLY A 786 -4.21 10.25 -4.44
CA GLY A 786 -5.10 9.09 -4.49
C GLY A 786 -5.08 8.39 -5.85
N ASP A 787 -5.41 7.10 -5.86
CA ASP A 787 -5.57 6.28 -7.06
C ASP A 787 -7.04 6.08 -7.47
N PHE A 788 -8.00 6.33 -6.56
CA PHE A 788 -9.44 6.16 -6.79
C PHE A 788 -10.05 7.35 -7.56
N SER A 789 -10.00 7.28 -8.89
CA SER A 789 -10.40 8.37 -9.80
C SER A 789 -10.62 7.89 -11.22
N THR A 790 -10.89 8.83 -12.14
CA THR A 790 -10.96 8.54 -13.58
C THR A 790 -9.68 7.92 -14.17
N LYS A 791 -8.54 7.93 -13.46
CA LYS A 791 -7.30 7.23 -13.87
C LYS A 791 -7.46 5.72 -14.03
N GLN A 792 -8.34 5.08 -13.25
CA GLN A 792 -8.39 3.62 -13.15
C GLN A 792 -9.02 2.96 -14.37
N HIS A 793 -10.22 3.43 -14.75
CA HIS A 793 -11.04 2.79 -15.78
C HIS A 793 -11.40 3.71 -16.95
N MET A 794 -11.05 5.01 -16.86
CA MET A 794 -11.31 6.01 -17.91
C MET A 794 -10.03 6.62 -18.48
N ALA A 795 -8.88 5.97 -18.28
CA ALA A 795 -7.56 6.42 -18.75
C ALA A 795 -7.23 7.89 -18.38
N GLY A 796 -7.72 8.34 -17.22
CA GLY A 796 -7.49 9.69 -16.71
C GLY A 796 -8.30 10.79 -17.42
N ARG A 797 -9.41 10.45 -18.09
CA ARG A 797 -10.32 11.45 -18.66
C ARG A 797 -10.78 12.43 -17.58
N ASP A 798 -10.60 13.72 -17.84
CA ASP A 798 -11.04 14.80 -16.95
C ASP A 798 -12.48 15.21 -17.26
N LEU A 799 -13.37 15.06 -16.28
CA LEU A 799 -14.78 15.43 -16.39
C LEU A 799 -15.09 16.81 -15.81
N LEU A 800 -14.15 17.45 -15.11
CA LEU A 800 -14.38 18.77 -14.51
C LEU A 800 -14.11 19.89 -15.49
N LYS A 801 -13.05 19.80 -16.30
CA LYS A 801 -12.69 20.85 -17.25
C LYS A 801 -13.83 21.18 -18.25
N PRO A 802 -14.48 20.19 -18.91
CA PRO A 802 -15.62 20.46 -19.80
C PRO A 802 -16.81 21.10 -19.07
N TYR A 803 -17.10 20.69 -17.84
CA TYR A 803 -18.14 21.30 -17.01
C TYR A 803 -17.86 22.79 -16.73
N VAL A 804 -16.65 23.10 -16.29
CA VAL A 804 -16.23 24.48 -16.00
C VAL A 804 -16.33 25.36 -17.25
N ASP A 805 -15.89 24.85 -18.40
CA ASP A 805 -15.95 25.58 -19.66
C ASP A 805 -17.39 25.82 -20.12
N ALA A 806 -18.28 24.84 -19.95
CA ALA A 806 -19.71 24.98 -20.22
C ALA A 806 -20.38 26.02 -19.32
N CYS A 807 -20.12 26.00 -18.01
CA CYS A 807 -20.64 27.02 -17.09
C CYS A 807 -20.22 28.44 -17.54
N ARG A 808 -18.94 28.63 -17.83
CA ARG A 808 -18.41 29.93 -18.29
C ARG A 808 -19.00 30.37 -19.61
N LYS A 809 -19.11 29.45 -20.58
CA LYS A 809 -19.71 29.72 -21.90
C LYS A 809 -21.14 30.24 -21.78
N HIS A 810 -21.91 29.72 -20.83
CA HIS A 810 -23.31 30.13 -20.60
C HIS A 810 -23.47 31.21 -19.52
N GLY A 811 -22.36 31.77 -19.00
CA GLY A 811 -22.41 32.82 -17.99
C GLY A 811 -23.04 32.35 -16.67
N LEU A 812 -22.74 31.12 -16.27
CA LEU A 812 -23.04 30.56 -14.95
C LEU A 812 -21.79 30.65 -14.07
N LYS A 813 -21.98 30.96 -12.79
CA LYS A 813 -20.90 30.86 -11.79
C LYS A 813 -20.54 29.39 -11.56
N VAL A 814 -19.25 29.14 -11.36
CA VAL A 814 -18.69 27.78 -11.28
C VAL A 814 -18.57 27.37 -9.81
N GLY A 815 -19.27 26.31 -9.43
CA GLY A 815 -19.23 25.73 -8.10
C GLY A 815 -18.69 24.30 -8.09
N PHE A 816 -17.89 23.99 -7.08
CA PHE A 816 -17.46 22.63 -6.79
C PHE A 816 -17.99 22.17 -5.44
N TYR A 817 -18.63 21.02 -5.43
CA TYR A 817 -18.82 20.26 -4.20
C TYR A 817 -17.60 19.39 -3.96
N PHE A 818 -17.11 19.37 -2.72
CA PHE A 818 -16.00 18.53 -2.32
C PHE A 818 -16.23 17.96 -0.92
N SER A 819 -16.19 16.63 -0.82
CA SER A 819 -16.16 15.95 0.48
C SER A 819 -14.72 15.72 0.93
N PRO A 820 -14.26 16.33 2.04
CA PRO A 820 -13.01 15.95 2.68
C PRO A 820 -13.13 14.55 3.30
N ARG A 821 -14.33 14.18 3.77
CA ARG A 821 -14.66 12.81 4.18
C ARG A 821 -14.44 11.86 3.02
N ASP A 822 -13.68 10.80 3.26
CA ASP A 822 -13.26 9.87 2.22
C ASP A 822 -13.22 8.46 2.81
N TRP A 823 -14.26 7.67 2.50
CA TRP A 823 -14.42 6.31 2.97
C TRP A 823 -13.54 5.30 2.24
N HIS A 824 -12.91 5.71 1.13
CA HIS A 824 -11.89 4.89 0.48
C HIS A 824 -10.49 5.18 1.07
N TYR A 825 -10.28 6.34 1.69
CA TYR A 825 -9.00 6.70 2.33
C TYR A 825 -8.72 5.83 3.57
N PRO A 826 -7.61 5.08 3.60
CA PRO A 826 -7.39 4.05 4.62
C PRO A 826 -6.61 4.53 5.84
N GLY A 827 -5.94 5.69 5.74
CA GLY A 827 -5.06 6.20 6.78
C GLY A 827 -5.76 7.01 7.87
N TYR A 828 -7.03 7.36 7.74
CA TYR A 828 -7.75 8.16 8.74
C TYR A 828 -9.19 7.63 8.87
N PRO A 829 -9.44 6.67 9.77
CA PRO A 829 -10.69 5.94 9.80
C PRO A 829 -11.86 6.87 10.13
N GLN A 830 -12.93 6.76 9.36
CA GLN A 830 -14.16 7.50 9.56
C GLN A 830 -15.30 6.50 9.68
N ALA A 831 -16.16 6.65 10.70
CA ALA A 831 -17.26 5.72 10.93
C ALA A 831 -18.17 5.61 9.69
N MET A 832 -18.53 4.37 9.33
CA MET A 832 -19.48 4.05 8.24
C MET A 832 -20.78 3.47 8.80
N GLU A 833 -21.23 4.03 9.93
CA GLU A 833 -22.49 3.71 10.57
C GLU A 833 -23.19 5.02 10.96
N TYR A 834 -24.49 5.08 10.71
CA TYR A 834 -25.29 6.27 10.94
C TYR A 834 -25.38 6.58 12.44
N ARG A 835 -24.92 7.79 12.84
CA ARG A 835 -24.91 8.27 14.24
C ARG A 835 -24.15 7.39 15.24
N ALA A 836 -23.25 6.53 14.80
CA ALA A 836 -22.36 5.84 15.74
C ALA A 836 -21.46 6.87 16.44
N GLU A 837 -21.48 6.88 17.77
CA GLU A 837 -20.55 7.64 18.59
C GLU A 837 -19.21 6.91 18.63
N TYR A 838 -18.29 7.31 17.76
CA TYR A 838 -16.89 6.89 17.85
C TYR A 838 -16.05 8.06 18.36
N PRO A 839 -15.42 7.96 19.54
CA PRO A 839 -14.33 8.87 19.88
C PRO A 839 -13.19 8.57 18.92
N LEU A 840 -12.93 9.47 17.96
CA LEU A 840 -11.65 9.43 17.26
C LEU A 840 -10.57 9.85 18.28
N PRO A 841 -9.43 9.15 18.34
CA PRO A 841 -8.33 9.56 19.20
C PRO A 841 -7.94 11.01 18.87
N PRO A 842 -7.60 11.83 19.88
CA PRO A 842 -7.13 13.21 19.68
C PRO A 842 -6.09 13.27 18.56
N ALA A 843 -6.03 14.38 17.81
CA ALA A 843 -5.05 14.56 16.73
C ALA A 843 -3.60 14.32 17.18
N GLU A 844 -3.32 14.40 18.49
CA GLU A 844 -2.04 14.12 19.13
C GLU A 844 -1.69 12.61 19.22
N GLU A 845 -2.67 11.71 19.23
CA GLU A 845 -2.47 10.25 19.36
C GLU A 845 -2.31 9.55 17.99
N ASN A 846 -2.77 10.17 16.90
CA ASN A 846 -2.65 9.63 15.53
C ASN A 846 -2.17 10.69 14.51
N PHE A 847 -1.24 11.54 14.93
CA PHE A 847 -0.88 12.75 14.19
C PHE A 847 -0.30 12.47 12.81
N GLU A 848 0.52 11.43 12.63
CA GLU A 848 1.14 11.11 11.32
C GLU A 848 0.12 10.77 10.24
N ASN A 849 -0.86 9.94 10.58
CA ASN A 849 -1.97 9.57 9.73
C ASN A 849 -2.90 10.75 9.43
N PHE A 850 -3.16 11.58 10.45
CA PHE A 850 -3.88 12.84 10.28
C PHE A 850 -3.12 13.77 9.32
N LYS A 851 -1.80 13.94 9.45
CA LYS A 851 -0.98 14.76 8.55
C LYS A 851 -1.08 14.27 7.11
N ALA A 852 -0.97 12.97 6.89
CA ALA A 852 -1.11 12.38 5.56
C ALA A 852 -2.50 12.62 4.96
N PHE A 853 -3.56 12.42 5.74
CA PHE A 853 -4.93 12.68 5.29
C PHE A 853 -5.19 14.17 5.03
N TYR A 854 -4.68 15.04 5.89
CA TYR A 854 -4.78 16.49 5.73
C TYR A 854 -4.04 16.94 4.47
N ALA A 855 -2.82 16.45 4.25
CA ALA A 855 -2.04 16.74 3.05
C ALA A 855 -2.68 16.18 1.76
N TYR A 856 -3.22 14.97 1.80
CA TYR A 856 -4.04 14.39 0.75
C TYR A 856 -5.23 15.30 0.37
N THR A 857 -5.98 15.72 1.38
CA THR A 857 -7.17 16.56 1.22
C THR A 857 -6.80 17.93 0.64
N LEU A 858 -5.80 18.60 1.21
CA LEU A 858 -5.30 19.88 0.68
C LEU A 858 -4.73 19.73 -0.73
N GLY A 859 -4.09 18.60 -1.05
CA GLY A 859 -3.58 18.30 -2.38
C GLY A 859 -4.68 18.30 -3.44
N GLN A 860 -5.77 17.59 -3.18
CA GLN A 860 -6.93 17.58 -4.06
C GLN A 860 -7.58 18.96 -4.18
N ILE A 861 -7.76 19.69 -3.06
CA ILE A 861 -8.29 21.06 -3.08
C ILE A 861 -7.38 21.99 -3.89
N HIS A 862 -6.06 21.89 -3.72
CA HIS A 862 -5.10 22.67 -4.50
C HIS A 862 -5.29 22.43 -6.00
N GLU A 863 -5.36 21.17 -6.44
CA GLU A 863 -5.61 20.85 -7.85
C GLU A 863 -6.92 21.46 -8.37
N LEU A 864 -8.01 21.37 -7.60
CA LEU A 864 -9.30 21.96 -7.95
C LEU A 864 -9.24 23.48 -8.09
N LEU A 865 -8.49 24.15 -7.22
CA LEU A 865 -8.41 25.61 -7.20
C LEU A 865 -7.33 26.18 -8.13
N THR A 866 -6.38 25.38 -8.62
CA THR A 866 -5.32 25.87 -9.51
C THR A 866 -5.40 25.38 -10.95
N ARG A 867 -6.03 24.23 -11.22
CA ARG A 867 -6.08 23.66 -12.59
C ARG A 867 -7.25 24.16 -13.43
N TYR A 868 -8.33 24.59 -12.80
CA TYR A 868 -9.59 24.86 -13.50
C TYR A 868 -9.89 26.36 -13.65
N GLY A 869 -8.98 27.25 -13.29
CA GLY A 869 -9.15 28.71 -13.32
C GLY A 869 -9.96 29.22 -12.13
N ARG A 870 -10.67 30.34 -12.30
CA ARG A 870 -11.52 30.92 -11.23
C ARG A 870 -12.67 29.99 -10.87
N ILE A 871 -12.78 29.64 -9.59
CA ILE A 871 -13.89 28.90 -8.99
C ILE A 871 -14.65 29.88 -8.09
N ASP A 872 -15.97 30.00 -8.27
CA ASP A 872 -16.78 31.01 -7.60
C ASP A 872 -17.36 30.51 -6.27
N LEU A 873 -17.60 29.19 -6.13
CA LEU A 873 -18.18 28.58 -4.94
C LEU A 873 -17.50 27.24 -4.62
N LEU A 874 -17.12 27.03 -3.35
CA LEU A 874 -16.69 25.75 -2.81
C LEU A 874 -17.68 25.27 -1.74
N TRP A 875 -18.39 24.20 -2.06
CA TRP A 875 -19.44 23.61 -1.23
C TRP A 875 -18.86 22.36 -0.56
N PHE A 876 -18.37 22.50 0.67
CA PHE A 876 -17.84 21.37 1.44
C PHE A 876 -18.95 20.50 2.01
N ASP A 877 -18.62 19.24 2.32
CA ASP A 877 -19.53 18.35 3.04
C ASP A 877 -18.80 17.30 3.87
N GLY A 878 -19.48 16.72 4.86
CA GLY A 878 -19.00 15.58 5.64
C GLY A 878 -18.04 15.92 6.79
N MET A 879 -17.66 17.19 6.98
CA MET A 879 -16.90 17.66 8.15
C MET A 879 -17.85 18.12 9.26
N GLY A 880 -17.60 17.67 10.50
CA GLY A 880 -18.49 17.90 11.67
C GLY A 880 -19.28 16.67 12.12
N TRP A 881 -19.18 15.54 11.42
CA TRP A 881 -19.71 14.23 11.84
C TRP A 881 -18.66 13.44 12.65
N SER A 882 -19.07 12.93 13.81
CA SER A 882 -18.37 11.99 14.72
C SER A 882 -16.83 11.93 14.58
N GLY A 883 -16.13 12.70 15.42
CA GLY A 883 -14.70 12.52 15.71
C GLY A 883 -13.70 13.26 14.81
N VAL A 884 -14.10 13.77 13.65
CA VAL A 884 -13.19 14.63 12.85
C VAL A 884 -13.22 16.02 13.48
N GLY A 885 -12.10 16.45 14.09
CA GLY A 885 -12.00 17.78 14.71
C GLY A 885 -12.21 18.93 13.71
N ASP A 886 -11.87 20.17 14.09
CA ASP A 886 -12.03 21.33 13.18
C ASP A 886 -11.11 21.29 11.94
N MET A 887 -10.16 20.35 11.88
CA MET A 887 -9.11 20.22 10.85
C MET A 887 -8.45 21.56 10.51
N ARG A 888 -8.23 22.43 11.52
CA ARG A 888 -7.70 23.78 11.31
C ARG A 888 -8.52 24.57 10.29
N ALA A 889 -9.84 24.55 10.44
CA ALA A 889 -10.80 25.19 9.53
C ALA A 889 -10.38 26.62 9.14
N GLU A 890 -10.10 27.49 10.12
CA GLU A 890 -9.73 28.88 9.86
C GLU A 890 -8.43 28.99 9.02
N GLN A 891 -7.39 28.22 9.34
CA GLN A 891 -6.16 28.19 8.54
C GLN A 891 -6.41 27.66 7.12
N THR A 892 -7.17 26.57 6.99
CA THR A 892 -7.49 25.93 5.71
C THR A 892 -8.25 26.90 4.82
N LEU A 893 -9.30 27.55 5.35
CA LEU A 893 -10.12 28.50 4.60
C LEU A 893 -9.34 29.76 4.21
N ALA A 894 -8.42 30.24 5.06
CA ALA A 894 -7.52 31.32 4.69
C ALA A 894 -6.56 30.92 3.55
N TRP A 895 -6.03 29.70 3.60
CA TRP A 895 -5.20 29.17 2.52
C TRP A 895 -6.00 28.98 1.22
N VAL A 896 -7.23 28.47 1.27
CA VAL A 896 -8.15 28.43 0.12
C VAL A 896 -8.34 29.82 -0.49
N ARG A 897 -8.59 30.85 0.35
CA ARG A 897 -8.74 32.24 -0.11
C ARG A 897 -7.44 32.84 -0.64
N SER A 898 -6.27 32.35 -0.21
CA SER A 898 -5.00 32.76 -0.80
C SER A 898 -4.84 32.28 -2.25
N LEU A 899 -5.46 31.13 -2.59
CA LEU A 899 -5.51 30.61 -3.96
C LEU A 899 -6.63 31.24 -4.78
N GLN A 900 -7.79 31.49 -4.17
CA GLN A 900 -8.97 32.05 -4.81
C GLN A 900 -9.61 33.14 -3.92
N PRO A 901 -9.16 34.41 -4.00
CA PRO A 901 -9.61 35.48 -3.08
C PRO A 901 -11.11 35.79 -3.10
N GLY A 902 -11.77 35.56 -4.24
CA GLY A 902 -13.19 35.83 -4.46
C GLY A 902 -14.12 34.63 -4.24
N ILE A 903 -13.61 33.50 -3.75
CA ILE A 903 -14.41 32.27 -3.59
C ILE A 903 -15.39 32.40 -2.42
N VAL A 904 -16.62 31.94 -2.64
CA VAL A 904 -17.66 31.78 -1.61
C VAL A 904 -17.54 30.37 -1.04
N ILE A 905 -17.64 30.22 0.29
CA ILE A 905 -17.47 28.92 0.97
C ILE A 905 -18.67 28.64 1.87
N ASN A 906 -19.21 27.42 1.83
CA ASN A 906 -20.31 27.02 2.73
C ASN A 906 -19.81 26.70 4.16
N PRO A 907 -20.69 26.56 5.16
CA PRO A 907 -20.27 26.41 6.56
C PRO A 907 -19.94 24.96 6.94
N ARG A 908 -19.98 24.02 5.99
CA ARG A 908 -19.88 22.57 6.24
C ARG A 908 -18.44 22.08 6.36
N TRP A 909 -17.50 22.99 6.57
CA TRP A 909 -16.19 22.71 7.16
C TRP A 909 -16.20 23.14 8.63
N SER A 910 -16.81 22.32 9.48
CA SER A 910 -16.85 22.51 10.95
C SER A 910 -17.43 23.86 11.42
N GLY A 911 -18.43 24.39 10.71
CA GLY A 911 -19.19 25.58 11.09
C GLY A 911 -18.66 26.91 10.53
N PHE A 912 -17.57 26.90 9.75
CA PHE A 912 -16.97 28.10 9.18
C PHE A 912 -17.33 28.27 7.70
N GLY A 913 -17.92 29.40 7.32
CA GLY A 913 -18.32 29.69 5.94
C GLY A 913 -19.02 31.04 5.78
N ASP A 914 -19.18 31.47 4.53
CA ASP A 914 -19.76 32.76 4.14
C ASP A 914 -21.28 32.83 4.28
N PHE A 915 -21.95 31.68 4.31
CA PHE A 915 -23.40 31.61 4.33
C PHE A 915 -23.89 30.46 5.21
N ALA A 916 -25.13 30.53 5.68
CA ALA A 916 -25.79 29.41 6.36
C ALA A 916 -26.46 28.48 5.34
N THR A 917 -26.55 27.18 5.61
CA THR A 917 -27.19 26.23 4.69
C THR A 917 -28.20 25.32 5.39
N THR A 918 -29.30 25.04 4.71
CA THR A 918 -30.31 24.05 5.12
C THR A 918 -30.42 22.97 4.05
N GLU A 919 -30.48 21.71 4.46
CA GLU A 919 -30.56 20.55 3.56
C GLU A 919 -31.91 19.88 3.72
N CYS A 920 -32.66 19.71 2.62
CA CYS A 920 -33.96 19.04 2.55
C CYS A 920 -35.02 19.56 3.56
N THR A 921 -34.84 20.77 4.09
CA THR A 921 -35.70 21.38 5.10
C THR A 921 -36.30 22.66 4.53
N PRO A 922 -37.64 22.77 4.40
CA PRO A 922 -38.28 23.98 3.93
C PRO A 922 -38.14 25.10 4.97
N GLY A 923 -37.67 26.27 4.56
CA GLY A 923 -37.58 27.45 5.42
C GLY A 923 -36.18 28.07 5.50
N LYS A 924 -36.13 29.31 5.99
CA LYS A 924 -34.88 29.98 6.39
C LYS A 924 -34.25 29.28 7.61
N PRO A 925 -32.93 29.38 7.82
CA PRO A 925 -32.27 28.84 9.02
C PRO A 925 -32.89 29.36 10.32
N GLU A 926 -32.98 28.52 11.35
CA GLU A 926 -33.67 28.81 12.63
C GLU A 926 -33.15 30.08 13.33
N HIS A 927 -31.87 30.39 13.17
CA HIS A 927 -31.21 31.56 13.78
C HIS A 927 -30.83 32.65 12.75
N TRP A 928 -31.44 32.63 11.58
CA TRP A 928 -31.16 33.60 10.52
C TRP A 928 -31.51 35.03 10.94
N LYS A 929 -30.65 35.99 10.56
CA LYS A 929 -30.88 37.44 10.71
C LYS A 929 -30.88 38.13 9.35
N PRO A 930 -31.70 39.18 9.16
CA PRO A 930 -31.67 40.01 7.95
C PRO A 930 -30.25 40.46 7.59
N GLY A 931 -29.86 40.25 6.32
CA GLY A 931 -28.53 40.56 5.80
C GLY A 931 -27.51 39.42 5.87
N GLN A 932 -27.80 38.30 6.54
CA GLN A 932 -26.97 37.10 6.48
C GLN A 932 -27.21 36.32 5.19
N TRP A 933 -26.13 35.90 4.53
CA TRP A 933 -26.20 35.06 3.33
C TRP A 933 -26.62 33.66 3.73
N TRP A 934 -27.50 33.02 2.94
CA TRP A 934 -27.87 31.63 3.15
C TRP A 934 -28.38 30.97 1.87
N GLU A 935 -28.33 29.64 1.84
CA GLU A 935 -28.77 28.81 0.72
C GLU A 935 -29.44 27.53 1.22
N ALA A 936 -30.65 27.26 0.75
CA ALA A 936 -31.29 25.97 0.90
C ALA A 936 -30.94 25.06 -0.27
N CYS A 937 -30.51 23.83 0.01
CA CYS A 937 -30.41 22.79 -1.00
C CYS A 937 -31.50 21.72 -0.80
N ASP A 938 -32.12 21.31 -1.90
CA ASP A 938 -33.20 20.31 -1.88
C ASP A 938 -33.19 19.50 -3.18
N ILE A 939 -33.73 18.28 -3.09
CA ILE A 939 -33.70 17.28 -4.15
C ILE A 939 -34.90 17.49 -5.05
N TRP A 940 -34.72 17.69 -6.36
CA TRP A 940 -35.86 17.79 -7.27
C TRP A 940 -36.50 16.42 -7.58
N PRO A 941 -35.74 15.35 -7.85
CA PRO A 941 -36.30 14.01 -7.92
C PRO A 941 -36.82 13.50 -6.56
N THR A 942 -37.47 12.33 -6.56
CA THR A 942 -37.92 11.67 -5.31
C THR A 942 -36.76 10.94 -4.63
N GLY A 943 -36.42 11.37 -3.41
CA GLY A 943 -35.79 10.52 -2.40
C GLY A 943 -34.27 10.43 -2.38
N HIS A 944 -33.55 10.85 -3.42
CA HIS A 944 -32.09 10.65 -3.52
C HIS A 944 -31.35 11.80 -4.22
N TRP A 945 -30.11 12.06 -3.79
CA TRP A 945 -29.25 13.08 -4.41
C TRP A 945 -28.76 12.64 -5.81
N GLY A 946 -28.27 11.39 -5.93
CA GLY A 946 -27.82 10.82 -7.19
C GLY A 946 -28.96 10.30 -8.06
N TYR A 947 -28.64 9.95 -9.31
CA TYR A 947 -29.60 9.38 -10.25
C TYR A 947 -30.15 8.02 -9.77
N VAL A 948 -31.47 7.87 -9.79
CA VAL A 948 -32.14 6.59 -9.55
C VAL A 948 -33.15 6.32 -10.69
N PRO A 949 -33.15 5.13 -11.34
CA PRO A 949 -34.03 4.84 -12.48
C PRO A 949 -35.53 5.01 -12.20
N SER A 950 -35.96 4.83 -10.96
CA SER A 950 -37.35 4.95 -10.52
C SER A 950 -37.74 6.36 -10.04
N GLU A 951 -36.84 7.33 -10.15
CA GLU A 951 -37.06 8.68 -9.63
C GLU A 951 -38.21 9.40 -10.35
N ARG A 952 -38.97 10.18 -9.58
CA ARG A 952 -40.02 11.06 -10.11
C ARG A 952 -39.67 12.50 -9.80
N PHE A 953 -39.69 13.36 -10.80
CA PHE A 953 -39.48 14.79 -10.58
C PHE A 953 -40.69 15.40 -9.88
N LYS A 954 -40.44 16.15 -8.79
CA LYS A 954 -41.47 16.98 -8.17
C LYS A 954 -41.99 18.01 -9.19
N PRO A 955 -43.28 18.41 -9.11
CA PRO A 955 -43.86 19.36 -10.06
C PRO A 955 -43.18 20.73 -9.98
N LEU A 956 -43.34 21.56 -11.02
CA LEU A 956 -42.76 22.91 -11.03
C LEU A 956 -43.31 23.82 -9.94
N SER A 957 -44.55 23.58 -9.49
CA SER A 957 -45.12 24.27 -8.33
C SER A 957 -44.25 24.16 -7.09
N TRP A 958 -43.57 23.02 -6.90
CA TRP A 958 -42.61 22.82 -5.82
C TRP A 958 -41.33 23.64 -6.01
N VAL A 959 -40.82 23.74 -7.24
CA VAL A 959 -39.63 24.57 -7.54
C VAL A 959 -39.95 26.04 -7.29
N PHE A 960 -41.12 26.52 -7.73
CA PHE A 960 -41.55 27.90 -7.49
C PHE A 960 -41.76 28.18 -6.00
N ASP A 961 -42.38 27.26 -5.27
CA ASP A 961 -42.52 27.38 -3.82
C ASP A 961 -41.16 27.56 -3.13
N ARG A 962 -40.18 26.69 -3.44
CA ARG A 962 -38.84 26.80 -2.87
C ARG A 962 -38.14 28.10 -3.28
N LEU A 963 -38.16 28.44 -4.57
CA LEU A 963 -37.47 29.61 -5.10
C LEU A 963 -38.05 30.92 -4.58
N ALA A 964 -39.38 31.08 -4.61
CA ALA A 964 -40.06 32.29 -4.18
C ALA A 964 -39.91 32.51 -2.68
N ASN A 965 -40.08 31.48 -1.85
CA ASN A 965 -39.92 31.60 -0.40
C ASN A 965 -38.47 31.88 -0.01
N CYS A 966 -37.49 31.17 -0.60
CA CYS A 966 -36.07 31.45 -0.33
C CYS A 966 -35.74 32.90 -0.68
N ARG A 967 -36.20 33.40 -1.84
CA ARG A 967 -35.97 34.79 -2.21
C ARG A 967 -36.69 35.81 -1.34
N ALA A 968 -37.92 35.53 -0.94
CA ALA A 968 -38.67 36.40 -0.04
C ALA A 968 -37.93 36.62 1.30
N TRP A 969 -37.17 35.62 1.76
CA TRP A 969 -36.30 35.73 2.94
C TRP A 969 -34.83 36.02 2.61
N GLY A 970 -34.50 36.41 1.38
CA GLY A 970 -33.17 36.85 0.98
C GLY A 970 -32.11 35.75 0.82
N GLY A 971 -32.51 34.48 0.70
CA GLY A 971 -31.61 33.33 0.49
C GLY A 971 -31.62 32.81 -0.93
N ASN A 972 -30.73 31.86 -1.22
CA ASN A 972 -30.66 31.17 -2.51
C ASN A 972 -31.29 29.78 -2.43
N PHE A 973 -31.77 29.28 -3.57
CA PHE A 973 -32.24 27.90 -3.70
C PHE A 973 -31.34 27.11 -4.64
N LEU A 974 -30.70 26.07 -4.12
CA LEU A 974 -29.82 25.15 -4.83
C LEU A 974 -30.57 23.84 -5.10
N CYS A 975 -31.05 23.67 -6.32
CA CYS A 975 -31.94 22.59 -6.73
C CYS A 975 -31.15 21.43 -7.34
N ASN A 976 -31.25 20.23 -6.75
CA ASN A 976 -30.44 19.09 -7.16
C ASN A 976 -31.07 18.20 -8.25
N VAL A 977 -30.22 17.72 -9.15
CA VAL A 977 -30.50 16.68 -10.17
C VAL A 977 -29.29 15.75 -10.32
N GLY A 978 -29.54 14.43 -10.41
CA GLY A 978 -28.50 13.43 -10.68
C GLY A 978 -28.39 13.09 -12.18
N PRO A 979 -27.24 13.31 -12.85
CA PRO A 979 -27.02 12.82 -14.20
C PRO A 979 -26.94 11.28 -14.27
N ARG A 980 -27.33 10.71 -15.42
CA ARG A 980 -27.25 9.28 -15.71
C ARG A 980 -25.79 8.80 -15.83
N PRO A 981 -25.51 7.48 -15.68
CA PRO A 981 -24.14 6.95 -15.75
C PRO A 981 -23.46 7.13 -17.13
N ASP A 982 -24.24 7.33 -18.19
CA ASP A 982 -23.71 7.57 -19.54
C ASP A 982 -23.33 9.04 -19.80
N GLY A 983 -23.58 9.94 -18.84
CA GLY A 983 -23.32 11.38 -18.99
C GLY A 983 -24.46 12.16 -19.65
N THR A 984 -25.68 11.62 -19.71
CA THR A 984 -26.88 12.39 -20.06
C THR A 984 -27.63 12.87 -18.81
N MET A 985 -28.40 13.95 -18.95
CA MET A 985 -29.41 14.30 -17.94
C MET A 985 -30.72 13.53 -18.20
N PRO A 986 -31.53 13.23 -17.17
CA PRO A 986 -32.88 12.69 -17.37
C PRO A 986 -33.71 13.58 -18.32
N ASP A 987 -34.46 13.01 -19.27
CA ASP A 987 -35.17 13.81 -20.28
C ASP A 987 -36.16 14.81 -19.66
N VAL A 988 -36.79 14.40 -18.56
CA VAL A 988 -37.69 15.24 -17.76
C VAL A 988 -37.01 16.52 -17.28
N PHE A 989 -35.70 16.52 -17.02
CA PHE A 989 -34.98 17.74 -16.68
C PHE A 989 -35.05 18.77 -17.81
N TYR A 990 -34.87 18.36 -19.06
CA TYR A 990 -34.94 19.27 -20.21
C TYR A 990 -36.37 19.79 -20.43
N ASP A 991 -37.37 18.91 -20.34
CA ASP A 991 -38.78 19.31 -20.46
C ASP A 991 -39.17 20.36 -19.40
N ARG A 992 -38.71 20.16 -18.15
CA ARG A 992 -38.95 21.09 -17.05
C ARG A 992 -38.16 22.38 -17.19
N CYS A 993 -36.93 22.32 -17.69
CA CYS A 993 -36.13 23.50 -18.00
C CYS A 993 -36.78 24.36 -19.09
N GLU A 994 -37.40 23.76 -20.11
CA GLU A 994 -38.09 24.51 -21.16
C GLU A 994 -39.33 25.25 -20.61
N LEU A 995 -40.09 24.59 -19.74
CA LEU A 995 -41.23 25.21 -19.05
C LEU A 995 -40.79 26.34 -18.10
N LEU A 996 -39.72 26.11 -17.33
CA LEU A 996 -39.10 27.16 -16.49
C LEU A 996 -38.59 28.32 -17.33
N ALA A 997 -37.98 28.05 -18.49
CA ALA A 997 -37.52 29.09 -19.40
C ALA A 997 -38.66 29.98 -19.89
N GLY A 998 -39.81 29.38 -20.25
CA GLY A 998 -41.01 30.12 -20.60
C GLY A 998 -41.49 31.05 -19.48
N TRP A 999 -41.47 30.57 -18.24
CA TRP A 999 -41.82 31.37 -17.07
C TRP A 999 -40.79 32.47 -16.77
N MET A 1000 -39.49 32.14 -16.82
CA MET A 1000 -38.38 33.06 -16.58
C MET A 1000 -38.38 34.23 -17.58
N ALA A 1001 -38.83 34.00 -18.82
CA ALA A 1001 -38.90 35.04 -19.83
C ALA A 1001 -39.80 36.23 -19.42
N HIS A 1002 -40.88 35.99 -18.68
CA HIS A 1002 -41.78 37.06 -18.23
C HIS A 1002 -41.63 37.39 -16.74
N SER A 1003 -41.29 36.41 -15.90
CA SER A 1003 -41.26 36.56 -14.44
C SER A 1003 -39.86 36.50 -13.82
N GLY A 1004 -38.80 36.20 -14.58
CA GLY A 1004 -37.46 35.99 -14.01
C GLY A 1004 -36.93 37.17 -13.19
N ALA A 1005 -37.30 38.41 -13.56
CA ALA A 1005 -36.95 39.62 -12.82
C ALA A 1005 -37.52 39.67 -11.39
N SER A 1006 -38.55 38.88 -11.08
CA SER A 1006 -39.12 38.76 -9.74
C SER A 1006 -38.30 37.86 -8.81
N VAL A 1007 -37.37 37.06 -9.32
CA VAL A 1007 -36.60 36.13 -8.48
C VAL A 1007 -35.10 36.29 -8.66
N ILE A 1008 -34.59 36.37 -9.89
CA ILE A 1008 -33.15 36.38 -10.18
C ILE A 1008 -32.58 37.75 -9.84
N GLY A 1009 -31.82 37.88 -8.75
CA GLY A 1009 -31.32 39.15 -8.21
C GLY A 1009 -32.40 40.02 -7.57
N ALA A 1010 -33.54 39.45 -7.17
CA ALA A 1010 -34.57 40.21 -6.44
C ALA A 1010 -34.26 40.25 -4.95
N GLY A 1011 -34.52 41.39 -4.32
CA GLY A 1011 -34.37 41.62 -2.88
C GLY A 1011 -35.45 40.91 -2.05
N PRO A 1012 -35.23 40.82 -0.72
CA PRO A 1012 -36.16 40.17 0.19
C PRO A 1012 -37.47 40.96 0.34
N ALA A 1013 -38.45 40.33 1.00
CA ALA A 1013 -39.68 40.96 1.40
C ALA A 1013 -39.42 42.19 2.29
N PRO A 1014 -40.24 43.25 2.19
CA PRO A 1014 -40.20 44.44 3.04
C PRO A 1014 -40.72 44.18 4.47
N GLY A 1015 -41.13 42.94 4.76
CA GLY A 1015 -41.62 42.41 6.02
C GLY A 1015 -42.41 41.13 5.79
N GLU A 1016 -42.38 40.18 6.72
CA GLU A 1016 -43.01 38.86 6.55
C GLU A 1016 -44.54 38.92 6.60
N ASP A 1017 -45.10 39.83 7.39
CA ASP A 1017 -46.55 40.00 7.55
C ASP A 1017 -47.16 40.98 6.53
N ARG A 1018 -46.42 41.32 5.47
CA ARG A 1018 -46.84 42.32 4.48
C ARG A 1018 -47.80 41.77 3.43
N ALA A 1019 -47.82 40.46 3.22
CA ALA A 1019 -48.81 39.80 2.39
C ALA A 1019 -49.08 38.37 2.85
N ASN A 1020 -50.22 37.83 2.41
CA ASN A 1020 -50.55 36.41 2.54
C ASN A 1020 -49.89 35.50 1.47
N VAL A 1021 -48.92 36.02 0.72
CA VAL A 1021 -48.12 35.31 -0.29
C VAL A 1021 -46.66 35.77 -0.21
N PRO A 1022 -45.67 35.00 -0.71
CA PRO A 1022 -44.29 35.43 -0.73
C PRO A 1022 -44.09 36.71 -1.56
N ILE A 1023 -43.27 37.63 -1.03
CA ILE A 1023 -42.94 38.91 -1.68
C ILE A 1023 -41.45 38.95 -1.97
N THR A 1024 -41.09 39.34 -3.18
CA THR A 1024 -39.74 39.80 -3.50
C THR A 1024 -39.77 41.26 -3.95
N THR A 1025 -38.62 41.93 -3.90
CA THR A 1025 -38.54 43.37 -4.19
C THR A 1025 -37.49 43.68 -5.23
N ARG A 1026 -37.75 44.68 -6.06
CA ARG A 1026 -36.74 45.31 -6.94
C ARG A 1026 -37.14 46.74 -7.21
N ASP A 1027 -36.22 47.68 -6.97
CA ASP A 1027 -36.46 49.10 -7.16
C ASP A 1027 -37.75 49.55 -6.46
N ASP A 1028 -38.72 50.04 -7.24
CA ASP A 1028 -40.05 50.49 -6.79
C ASP A 1028 -41.14 49.40 -6.84
N ALA A 1029 -40.78 48.17 -7.20
CA ALA A 1029 -41.71 47.08 -7.43
C ALA A 1029 -41.65 46.01 -6.33
N TRP A 1030 -42.83 45.61 -5.85
CA TRP A 1030 -43.02 44.38 -5.07
C TRP A 1030 -43.64 43.33 -5.99
N TYR A 1031 -43.04 42.15 -6.04
CA TYR A 1031 -43.57 41.01 -6.77
C TYR A 1031 -44.23 40.05 -5.81
N LEU A 1032 -45.51 39.78 -6.04
CA LEU A 1032 -46.32 38.88 -5.22
C LEU A 1032 -46.41 37.55 -5.96
N HIS A 1033 -45.89 36.50 -5.32
CA HIS A 1033 -45.82 35.16 -5.89
C HIS A 1033 -47.10 34.37 -5.55
N MET A 1034 -48.07 34.38 -6.46
CA MET A 1034 -49.32 33.64 -6.29
C MET A 1034 -49.10 32.17 -6.71
N LEU A 1035 -48.44 31.42 -5.83
CA LEU A 1035 -48.13 30.01 -6.02
C LEU A 1035 -49.40 29.18 -6.32
N PRO A 1036 -49.29 28.03 -7.01
CA PRO A 1036 -50.45 27.18 -7.32
C PRO A 1036 -51.23 26.68 -6.10
N SER A 1037 -50.57 26.57 -4.94
CA SER A 1037 -51.18 26.19 -3.66
C SER A 1037 -51.99 27.31 -2.99
N HIS A 1038 -51.85 28.57 -3.44
CA HIS A 1038 -52.55 29.70 -2.85
C HIS A 1038 -53.98 29.81 -3.38
N GLU A 1039 -54.95 29.83 -2.46
CA GLU A 1039 -56.36 30.01 -2.74
C GLU A 1039 -56.84 31.40 -2.32
N GLY A 1040 -57.80 31.94 -3.07
CA GLY A 1040 -58.39 33.25 -2.79
C GLY A 1040 -57.51 34.44 -3.23
N PRO A 1041 -57.89 35.67 -2.86
CA PRO A 1041 -57.16 36.85 -3.28
C PRO A 1041 -55.85 37.05 -2.50
N VAL A 1042 -54.94 37.81 -3.10
CA VAL A 1042 -53.74 38.32 -2.42
C VAL A 1042 -54.14 39.54 -1.59
N VAL A 1043 -53.68 39.60 -0.34
CA VAL A 1043 -53.91 40.71 0.58
C VAL A 1043 -52.56 41.31 0.94
N LEU A 1044 -52.39 42.61 0.72
CA LEU A 1044 -51.22 43.40 1.12
C LEU A 1044 -51.58 44.30 2.29
N SER A 1045 -50.76 44.30 3.36
CA SER A 1045 -51.06 45.04 4.59
C SER A 1045 -50.13 46.24 4.82
N GLY A 1046 -50.74 47.40 5.08
CA GLY A 1046 -50.02 48.64 5.43
C GLY A 1046 -49.14 49.19 4.32
N VAL A 1047 -49.63 49.11 3.06
CA VAL A 1047 -48.93 49.59 1.85
C VAL A 1047 -49.52 50.90 1.32
N PRO A 1048 -48.70 51.79 0.71
CA PRO A 1048 -49.21 53.00 0.05
C PRO A 1048 -50.05 52.66 -1.20
N GLU A 1049 -50.65 53.67 -1.82
CA GLU A 1049 -51.45 53.44 -3.03
C GLU A 1049 -50.55 53.14 -4.23
N PRO A 1050 -50.71 51.98 -4.90
CA PRO A 1050 -49.81 51.60 -5.98
C PRO A 1050 -50.09 52.38 -7.26
N ARG A 1051 -49.03 52.78 -7.97
CA ARG A 1051 -49.09 53.37 -9.31
C ARG A 1051 -49.54 52.37 -10.37
N ALA A 1052 -49.18 51.10 -10.23
CA ALA A 1052 -49.57 50.04 -11.15
C ALA A 1052 -49.61 48.67 -10.47
N ILE A 1053 -50.59 47.84 -10.84
CA ILE A 1053 -50.72 46.44 -10.43
C ILE A 1053 -50.88 45.60 -11.68
N THR A 1054 -49.88 44.78 -12.02
CA THR A 1054 -49.83 44.09 -13.31
C THR A 1054 -49.51 42.61 -13.14
N LEU A 1055 -50.24 41.75 -13.84
CA LEU A 1055 -49.87 40.33 -13.97
C LEU A 1055 -48.75 40.18 -15.01
N LEU A 1056 -47.54 39.82 -14.57
CA LEU A 1056 -46.32 39.87 -15.39
C LEU A 1056 -46.43 39.10 -16.71
N ARG A 1057 -46.98 37.88 -16.68
CA ARG A 1057 -47.11 37.02 -17.86
C ARG A 1057 -47.92 37.64 -18.99
N THR A 1058 -48.93 38.44 -18.67
CA THR A 1058 -49.89 38.96 -19.65
C THR A 1058 -49.78 40.46 -19.86
N GLY A 1059 -49.08 41.18 -18.98
CA GLY A 1059 -49.07 42.64 -18.94
C GLY A 1059 -50.42 43.26 -18.54
N ARG A 1060 -51.42 42.45 -18.15
CA ARG A 1060 -52.75 42.95 -17.79
C ARG A 1060 -52.72 43.65 -16.43
N THR A 1061 -53.32 44.83 -16.38
CA THR A 1061 -53.64 45.50 -15.12
C THR A 1061 -54.69 44.72 -14.35
N LEU A 1062 -54.45 44.46 -13.06
CA LEU A 1062 -55.39 43.73 -12.20
C LEU A 1062 -56.23 44.71 -11.37
N PRO A 1063 -57.52 44.38 -11.13
CA PRO A 1063 -58.34 45.15 -10.21
C PRO A 1063 -57.84 44.94 -8.77
N CYS A 1064 -57.91 46.01 -7.98
CA CYS A 1064 -57.67 45.96 -6.54
C CYS A 1064 -58.81 46.60 -5.77
N ARG A 1065 -58.95 46.21 -4.51
CA ARG A 1065 -59.92 46.78 -3.57
C ARG A 1065 -59.20 47.10 -2.27
N ARG A 1066 -59.27 48.36 -1.84
CA ARG A 1066 -58.77 48.76 -0.52
C ARG A 1066 -59.87 48.63 0.54
N GLN A 1067 -59.53 48.04 1.68
CA GLN A 1067 -60.35 47.97 2.89
C GLN A 1067 -59.48 48.26 4.11
N GLY A 1068 -59.64 49.45 4.72
CA GLY A 1068 -58.77 49.90 5.80
C GLY A 1068 -57.32 50.01 5.32
N ASP A 1069 -56.40 49.40 6.07
CA ASP A 1069 -54.96 49.37 5.76
C ASP A 1069 -54.57 48.27 4.75
N ASP A 1070 -55.52 47.41 4.36
CA ASP A 1070 -55.29 46.27 3.48
C ASP A 1070 -55.71 46.55 2.03
N LEU A 1071 -54.88 46.11 1.09
CA LEU A 1071 -55.13 46.12 -0.35
C LEU A 1071 -55.31 44.69 -0.86
N THR A 1072 -56.50 44.37 -1.34
CA THR A 1072 -56.85 43.05 -1.88
C THR A 1072 -56.73 43.05 -3.41
N ILE A 1073 -56.00 42.09 -3.97
CA ILE A 1073 -55.79 41.90 -5.42
C ILE A 1073 -56.25 40.49 -5.78
N ALA A 1074 -57.11 40.38 -6.80
CA ALA A 1074 -57.58 39.08 -7.30
C ALA A 1074 -57.10 38.88 -8.74
N ILE A 1075 -56.55 37.71 -9.03
CA ILE A 1075 -56.38 37.23 -10.41
C ILE A 1075 -57.69 36.56 -10.83
N PRO A 1076 -58.35 37.02 -11.90
CA PRO A 1076 -59.51 36.33 -12.47
C PRO A 1076 -59.22 34.84 -12.71
N ALA A 1077 -60.17 33.97 -12.41
CA ALA A 1077 -59.96 32.52 -12.45
C ALA A 1077 -59.49 32.02 -13.83
N GLU A 1078 -59.98 32.64 -14.91
CA GLU A 1078 -59.60 32.36 -16.29
C GLU A 1078 -58.16 32.77 -16.64
N LEU A 1079 -57.51 33.57 -15.79
CA LEU A 1079 -56.12 33.98 -15.95
C LEU A 1079 -55.15 33.18 -15.08
N ARG A 1080 -55.62 32.39 -14.11
CA ARG A 1080 -54.77 31.55 -13.26
C ARG A 1080 -54.15 30.39 -14.03
N THR A 1081 -52.95 29.99 -13.63
CA THR A 1081 -52.22 28.85 -14.20
C THR A 1081 -51.78 27.87 -13.12
N ASP A 1082 -51.31 26.69 -13.54
CA ASP A 1082 -50.66 25.70 -12.66
C ASP A 1082 -49.20 26.05 -12.32
N LEU A 1083 -48.75 27.26 -12.70
CA LEU A 1083 -47.43 27.82 -12.39
C LEU A 1083 -47.59 29.01 -11.42
N ASP A 1084 -46.47 29.57 -10.98
CA ASP A 1084 -46.49 30.80 -10.17
C ASP A 1084 -46.92 32.01 -11.01
N ASP A 1085 -48.11 32.57 -10.71
CA ASP A 1085 -48.53 33.83 -11.32
C ASP A 1085 -47.99 34.99 -10.50
N VAL A 1086 -47.15 35.81 -11.13
CA VAL A 1086 -46.47 36.91 -10.44
C VAL A 1086 -47.17 38.24 -10.70
N ILE A 1087 -47.57 38.91 -9.63
CA ILE A 1087 -48.17 40.24 -9.66
C ILE A 1087 -47.09 41.26 -9.33
N ALA A 1088 -46.79 42.18 -10.25
CA ALA A 1088 -45.93 43.32 -9.97
C ALA A 1088 -46.78 44.51 -9.48
N VAL A 1089 -46.50 44.96 -8.27
CA VAL A 1089 -47.09 46.15 -7.64
C VAL A 1089 -46.02 47.22 -7.55
N ARG A 1090 -46.21 48.34 -8.25
CA ARG A 1090 -45.27 49.47 -8.24
C ARG A 1090 -45.83 50.60 -7.38
N PHE A 1091 -45.03 51.09 -6.43
CA PHE A 1091 -45.38 52.20 -5.55
C PHE A 1091 -44.78 53.51 -6.02
#